data_AF-A0A5B0P007-F1
#
_entry.id   AF-A0A5B0P007-F1
#
_cell.length_a   1.000
_cell.length_b   1.000
_cell.length_c   1.000
_cell.angle_alpha   90.00
_cell.angle_beta   90.00
_cell.angle_gamma   90.00
#
_symmetry.space_group_name_H-M   'P 1'
#
loop_
_entity.id
_entity.type
_entity.pdbx_description
1 polymer ?
#
loop_
_entity_poly.entity_id
_entity_poly.type
_entity_poly.pdbx_seq_one_letter_code
_entity_poly.pdbx_strand_id
1 'polypeptide(L)'
;MLSGSLSEQKLLQVQQGPLDPHHPLLDRLYNQCVSIESYKFNKEDPIRVEVSEETVKIAINFHTLSMVWKRYAFLYTMVTQLAIYHHSPRFPTLLPAEIRKSFKNDQDIVKMVTNFWTSVHLKGDKFSQEEDFYQAVEKIVPEPYKIQIDLFPVYSRWMDGCEREYHMINELLIVCQQTGPIMTAHGYEFWDQLEKFSSEYDLKPFLESYKELCEFFAKGFPFDQLFEFYTLVSRIGQNIKQLDNPHSQIGCRKQGGDTTSMEKVKPIKPCINLNSKEIVRRDSRDKVNLMMNYAEEISQKMRSGVVSKFLPNRRARKEQLEEIAFLLCDAMSLDYLVTHHEATLQIVFEVYRTDLPLIIKQKTCQLSNFMQEELEQKLFPHLPRKPKNGRRIHREWNLELGKALEHVKLSNKNVMSHECLTNTLRSYREGHGFLDDQTLDESTRQNGINDYSKWVKSILGIFRLHTGSLGIIPLQNTPVVWKAMKKATEREFATISMGNAKVLVACLRRAQRAIRNVLVLDRIYYAMRLVKQSKRRQFLKDVKARFESSQQTNKMTQIEAKILERLYTLIGNNSEKSDYDFWKQSILSIMSYLTTYMVNTLGDMFSDCSRDFLSAGKKYDEELLQEGSLIESKLVFKEIRQDWLSERAKEEITWILESYTDEHIQSLQHKFMTKKELYGIPLITPK
;
A
#
# COMPACT_ATOMS: atom_id res chain seq x y z
N MET A 1 -49.83 -0.29 30.41
CA MET A 1 -49.68 1.12 30.78
C MET A 1 -48.99 1.19 32.14
N LEU A 2 -47.93 2.01 32.23
CA LEU A 2 -47.35 2.61 33.44
C LEU A 2 -46.55 1.66 34.35
N SER A 3 -45.21 1.70 34.27
CA SER A 3 -44.27 2.49 35.13
C SER A 3 -44.11 1.85 36.51
N GLY A 4 -42.94 1.56 37.07
CA GLY A 4 -41.60 2.08 36.87
C GLY A 4 -40.96 2.16 38.26
N SER A 5 -39.97 1.32 38.55
CA SER A 5 -38.91 1.52 39.55
C SER A 5 -38.08 0.24 39.68
N LEU A 6 -36.94 0.23 39.00
CA LEU A 6 -35.79 -0.59 39.37
C LEU A 6 -34.56 0.14 38.82
N SER A 7 -34.35 1.32 39.38
CA SER A 7 -33.14 2.12 39.23
C SER A 7 -32.01 1.53 40.08
N GLU A 8 -30.80 1.72 39.57
CA GLU A 8 -29.53 1.88 40.30
C GLU A 8 -28.71 0.67 40.80
N GLN A 9 -29.24 -0.55 40.94
CA GLN A 9 -28.39 -1.64 41.48
C GLN A 9 -27.75 -2.61 40.47
N LYS A 10 -28.03 -2.50 39.16
CA LYS A 10 -27.43 -3.37 38.12
C LYS A 10 -26.34 -2.73 37.27
N LEU A 11 -25.98 -1.48 37.54
CA LEU A 11 -24.91 -0.75 36.83
C LEU A 11 -23.53 -0.83 37.50
N LEU A 12 -23.40 -1.57 38.61
CA LEU A 12 -22.17 -1.65 39.43
C LEU A 12 -21.46 -3.01 39.44
N GLN A 13 -21.79 -3.94 38.54
CA GLN A 13 -21.09 -5.23 38.43
C GLN A 13 -20.74 -5.62 36.99
N VAL A 14 -20.20 -4.68 36.20
CA VAL A 14 -19.32 -5.04 35.08
C VAL A 14 -17.90 -5.02 35.61
N GLN A 15 -17.30 -6.21 35.61
CA GLN A 15 -15.99 -6.52 36.15
C GLN A 15 -14.91 -5.56 35.66
N GLN A 16 -14.12 -5.10 36.63
CA GLN A 16 -12.85 -4.41 36.48
C GLN A 16 -11.87 -5.32 35.71
N GLY A 17 -11.78 -5.12 34.40
CA GLY A 17 -10.61 -5.45 33.60
C GLY A 17 -10.12 -4.16 32.94
N PRO A 18 -8.80 -3.96 32.75
CA PRO A 18 -8.33 -2.78 32.02
C PRO A 18 -8.91 -2.84 30.60
N LEU A 19 -9.71 -1.84 30.25
CA LEU A 19 -10.15 -1.62 28.88
C LEU A 19 -8.89 -1.48 28.02
N ASP A 20 -8.74 -2.40 27.06
CA ASP A 20 -7.67 -2.41 26.07
C ASP A 20 -7.66 -1.05 25.33
N PRO A 21 -6.54 -0.31 25.34
CA PRO A 21 -6.45 1.04 24.72
C PRO A 21 -6.65 1.03 23.20
N HIS A 22 -6.79 -0.15 22.57
CA HIS A 22 -7.08 -0.31 21.16
C HIS A 22 -8.51 -0.76 20.88
N HIS A 23 -9.51 -0.08 21.44
CA HIS A 23 -10.89 -0.40 21.04
C HIS A 23 -11.10 0.00 19.57
N PRO A 24 -11.40 -0.95 18.65
CA PRO A 24 -11.62 -0.66 17.23
C PRO A 24 -12.84 0.25 16.97
N LEU A 25 -13.63 0.55 18.00
CA LEU A 25 -14.74 1.50 17.93
C LEU A 25 -14.22 2.93 17.80
N LEU A 26 -13.16 3.31 18.52
CA LEU A 26 -12.64 4.68 18.49
C LEU A 26 -11.99 4.99 17.14
N ASP A 27 -11.22 4.05 16.58
CA ASP A 27 -10.67 4.17 15.22
C ASP A 27 -11.77 4.14 14.13
N ARG A 28 -12.83 3.33 14.29
CA ARG A 28 -13.96 3.33 13.35
C ARG A 28 -14.79 4.60 13.43
N LEU A 29 -15.05 5.12 14.63
CA LEU A 29 -15.77 6.38 14.86
C LEU A 29 -14.96 7.57 14.32
N TYR A 30 -13.64 7.58 14.55
CA TYR A 30 -12.74 8.60 14.01
C TYR A 30 -12.72 8.58 12.48
N ASN A 31 -12.55 7.40 11.86
CA ASN A 31 -12.55 7.28 10.40
C ASN A 31 -13.92 7.59 9.78
N GLN A 32 -15.03 7.24 10.44
CA GLN A 32 -16.37 7.61 10.01
C GLN A 32 -16.57 9.14 10.05
N CYS A 33 -16.15 9.83 11.11
CA CYS A 33 -16.30 11.28 11.22
C CYS A 33 -15.36 12.07 10.31
N VAL A 34 -14.11 11.63 10.13
CA VAL A 34 -13.18 12.24 9.14
C VAL A 34 -13.71 12.05 7.71
N SER A 35 -14.41 10.95 7.44
CA SER A 35 -15.03 10.71 6.13
C SER A 35 -16.29 11.57 5.90
N ILE A 36 -16.99 12.05 6.93
CA ILE A 36 -18.22 12.85 6.79
C ILE A 36 -17.96 14.21 6.09
N GLU A 37 -16.76 14.80 6.20
CA GLU A 37 -16.41 15.99 5.40
C GLU A 37 -16.21 15.69 3.89
N SER A 38 -16.11 14.41 3.52
CA SER A 38 -15.89 13.95 2.14
C SER A 38 -17.02 13.08 1.58
N TYR A 39 -17.96 12.64 2.41
CA TYR A 39 -19.19 11.99 1.97
C TYR A 39 -20.18 13.06 1.51
N LYS A 40 -20.34 13.19 0.19
CA LYS A 40 -21.65 13.55 -0.34
C LYS A 40 -22.60 12.47 0.16
N PHE A 41 -23.51 12.80 1.08
CA PHE A 41 -24.62 11.93 1.43
C PHE A 41 -25.30 11.47 0.14
N ASN A 42 -25.14 10.19 -0.21
CA ASN A 42 -26.00 9.56 -1.19
C ASN A 42 -27.42 9.66 -0.63
N LYS A 43 -28.34 10.11 -1.48
CA LYS A 43 -29.67 10.61 -1.14
C LYS A 43 -30.66 9.50 -0.74
N GLU A 44 -30.20 8.31 -0.43
CA GLU A 44 -31.05 7.14 -0.19
C GLU A 44 -30.67 6.55 1.17
N ASP A 45 -31.64 6.60 2.08
CA ASP A 45 -31.62 6.29 3.52
C ASP A 45 -30.88 7.25 4.46
N PRO A 46 -31.56 8.31 4.97
CA PRO A 46 -31.08 9.00 6.15
C PRO A 46 -31.17 8.02 7.32
N ILE A 47 -30.02 7.64 7.89
CA ILE A 47 -29.99 7.12 9.26
C ILE A 47 -30.64 8.20 10.12
N ARG A 48 -31.92 8.04 10.45
CA ARG A 48 -32.61 8.87 11.43
C ARG A 48 -32.00 8.55 12.79
N VAL A 49 -30.88 9.19 13.08
CA VAL A 49 -30.41 9.29 14.46
C VAL A 49 -31.45 10.15 15.16
N GLU A 50 -32.22 9.56 16.07
CA GLU A 50 -33.07 10.36 16.97
C GLU A 50 -32.15 11.29 17.76
N VAL A 51 -32.26 12.58 17.47
CA VAL A 51 -31.46 13.62 18.10
C VAL A 51 -31.98 13.81 19.52
N SER A 52 -31.46 13.03 20.46
CA SER A 52 -31.64 13.23 21.89
C SER A 52 -30.58 14.19 22.42
N GLU A 53 -30.83 14.76 23.61
CA GLU A 53 -29.84 15.57 24.33
C GLU A 53 -28.53 14.80 24.56
N GLU A 54 -28.61 13.48 24.76
CA GLU A 54 -27.46 12.59 24.95
C GLU A 54 -26.66 12.42 23.66
N THR A 55 -27.33 12.22 22.52
CA THR A 55 -26.68 12.16 21.19
C THR A 55 -25.94 13.46 20.88
N VAL A 56 -26.54 14.62 21.20
CA VAL A 56 -25.90 15.94 21.02
C VAL A 56 -24.70 16.09 21.95
N LYS A 57 -24.81 15.71 23.23
CA LYS A 57 -23.69 15.74 24.18
C LYS A 57 -22.52 14.86 23.73
N ILE A 58 -22.79 13.66 23.23
CA ILE A 58 -21.76 12.76 22.69
C ILE A 58 -21.09 13.38 21.47
N ALA A 59 -21.86 13.94 20.53
CA ALA A 59 -21.33 14.59 19.34
C ALA A 59 -20.44 15.79 19.70
N ILE A 60 -20.84 16.62 20.66
CA ILE A 60 -20.04 17.74 21.16
C ILE A 60 -18.74 17.23 21.81
N ASN A 61 -18.83 16.24 22.70
CA ASN A 61 -17.64 15.68 23.36
C ASN A 61 -16.66 15.08 22.36
N PHE A 62 -17.15 14.35 21.36
CA PHE A 62 -16.33 13.76 20.32
C PHE A 62 -15.68 14.82 19.43
N HIS A 63 -16.44 15.86 19.04
CA HIS A 63 -15.91 16.98 18.29
C HIS A 63 -14.82 17.73 19.07
N THR A 64 -15.05 18.01 20.36
CA THR A 64 -14.06 18.62 21.24
C THR A 64 -12.81 17.74 21.37
N LEU A 65 -12.96 16.42 21.55
CA LEU A 65 -11.83 15.49 21.59
C LEU A 65 -11.04 15.51 20.27
N SER A 66 -11.74 15.49 19.13
CA SER A 66 -11.11 15.59 17.81
C SER A 66 -10.35 16.90 17.63
N MET A 67 -10.91 18.04 18.08
CA MET A 67 -10.22 19.33 18.01
C MET A 67 -8.97 19.35 18.90
N VAL A 68 -9.06 18.84 20.12
CA VAL A 68 -7.92 18.73 21.05
C VAL A 68 -6.84 17.83 20.45
N TRP A 69 -7.22 16.69 19.87
CA TRP A 69 -6.29 15.75 19.24
C TRP A 69 -5.57 16.35 18.03
N LYS A 70 -6.31 17.03 17.14
CA LYS A 70 -5.72 17.72 15.97
C LYS A 70 -4.74 18.82 16.41
N ARG A 71 -5.17 19.68 17.34
CA ARG A 71 -4.32 20.71 17.94
C ARG A 71 -3.03 20.12 18.47
N TYR A 72 -3.15 19.01 19.19
CA TYR A 72 -2.01 18.36 19.80
C TYR A 72 -1.06 17.77 18.75
N ALA A 73 -1.57 16.98 17.80
CA ALA A 73 -0.75 16.33 16.77
C ALA A 73 0.08 17.36 16.00
N PHE A 74 -0.54 18.50 15.71
CA PHE A 74 0.10 19.64 15.11
C PHE A 74 1.21 20.24 16.01
N LEU A 75 0.93 20.52 17.29
CA LEU A 75 1.91 21.11 18.21
C LEU A 75 3.11 20.17 18.45
N TYR A 76 2.87 18.87 18.64
CA TYR A 76 3.95 17.91 18.88
C TYR A 76 4.84 17.71 17.66
N THR A 77 4.28 17.68 16.46
CA THR A 77 5.10 17.64 15.24
C THR A 77 5.91 18.91 15.03
N MET A 78 5.36 20.07 15.38
CA MET A 78 6.10 21.34 15.39
C MET A 78 7.24 21.32 16.40
N VAL A 79 6.97 20.92 17.65
CA VAL A 79 7.96 20.89 18.74
C VAL A 79 9.06 19.85 18.47
N THR A 80 8.69 18.70 17.90
CA THR A 80 9.67 17.70 17.44
C THR A 80 10.63 18.30 16.42
N GLN A 81 10.10 18.99 15.42
CA GLN A 81 10.89 19.70 14.42
C GLN A 81 11.76 20.80 15.04
N LEU A 82 11.21 21.57 15.98
CA LEU A 82 11.92 22.62 16.70
C LEU A 82 13.14 22.04 17.44
N ALA A 83 12.95 20.96 18.20
CA ALA A 83 14.01 20.26 18.92
C ALA A 83 15.09 19.73 17.97
N ILE A 84 14.72 19.09 16.87
CA ILE A 84 15.68 18.57 15.88
C ILE A 84 16.50 19.70 15.24
N TYR A 85 15.83 20.76 14.78
CA TYR A 85 16.46 21.81 14.00
C TYR A 85 17.31 22.77 14.84
N HIS A 86 16.99 23.00 16.12
CA HIS A 86 17.87 23.73 17.05
C HIS A 86 19.24 23.09 17.20
N HIS A 87 19.35 21.79 16.94
CA HIS A 87 20.61 21.08 16.96
C HIS A 87 21.28 21.02 15.58
N SER A 88 20.65 21.45 14.49
CA SER A 88 21.24 21.33 13.16
C SER A 88 22.36 22.36 12.96
N PRO A 89 23.61 21.94 12.66
CA PRO A 89 24.71 22.87 12.41
C PRO A 89 24.56 23.65 11.09
N ARG A 90 23.61 23.27 10.25
CA ARG A 90 23.36 23.85 8.91
C ARG A 90 21.87 24.05 8.69
N PHE A 91 21.23 24.85 9.54
CA PHE A 91 19.86 25.27 9.27
C PHE A 91 19.85 26.35 8.18
N PRO A 92 19.25 26.09 7.00
CA PRO A 92 19.42 26.98 5.85
C PRO A 92 18.64 28.29 6.00
N THR A 93 19.25 29.38 5.53
CA THR A 93 18.59 30.67 5.35
C THR A 93 17.58 30.55 4.21
N LEU A 94 16.30 30.84 4.48
CA LEU A 94 15.26 30.83 3.46
C LEU A 94 14.85 32.24 3.07
N LEU A 95 14.75 32.49 1.76
CA LEU A 95 14.14 33.72 1.28
C LEU A 95 12.61 33.61 1.41
N PRO A 96 11.91 34.63 1.96
CA PRO A 96 10.45 34.61 2.08
C PRO A 96 9.70 34.30 0.77
N ALA A 97 10.28 34.66 -0.38
CA ALA A 97 9.74 34.35 -1.70
C ALA A 97 9.71 32.83 -2.01
N GLU A 98 10.69 32.07 -1.52
CA GLU A 98 10.77 30.62 -1.71
C GLU A 98 9.74 29.87 -0.85
N ILE A 99 9.49 30.36 0.37
CA ILE A 99 8.44 29.86 1.27
C ILE A 99 7.07 30.10 0.64
N ARG A 100 6.79 31.33 0.18
CA ARG A 100 5.54 31.69 -0.52
C ARG A 100 5.25 30.78 -1.72
N LYS A 101 6.26 30.59 -2.58
CA LYS A 101 6.15 29.70 -3.76
C LYS A 101 5.87 28.25 -3.36
N SER A 102 6.45 27.79 -2.25
CA SER A 102 6.33 26.42 -1.77
C SER A 102 4.98 26.08 -1.18
N PHE A 103 4.31 27.05 -0.56
CA PHE A 103 3.00 26.91 0.07
C PHE A 103 1.87 27.60 -0.70
N LYS A 104 2.06 27.83 -2.02
CA LYS A 104 1.04 28.43 -2.92
C LYS A 104 0.43 29.74 -2.41
N ASN A 105 1.22 30.57 -1.72
CA ASN A 105 0.79 31.84 -1.13
C ASN A 105 -0.31 31.76 -0.06
N ASP A 106 -0.51 30.62 0.60
CA ASP A 106 -1.33 30.55 1.81
C ASP A 106 -0.72 31.44 2.90
N GLN A 107 -1.38 32.57 3.22
CA GLN A 107 -0.77 33.59 4.08
C GLN A 107 -0.59 33.12 5.53
N ASP A 108 -1.50 32.28 6.03
CA ASP A 108 -1.46 31.79 7.40
C ASP A 108 -0.32 30.79 7.57
N ILE A 109 -0.19 29.84 6.63
CA ILE A 109 0.92 28.86 6.62
C ILE A 109 2.25 29.58 6.41
N VAL A 110 2.34 30.52 5.48
CA VAL A 110 3.57 31.26 5.20
C VAL A 110 4.02 32.05 6.43
N LYS A 111 3.10 32.74 7.11
CA LYS A 111 3.39 33.50 8.34
C LYS A 111 3.91 32.58 9.44
N MET A 112 3.23 31.46 9.67
CA MET A 112 3.60 30.45 10.66
C MET A 112 4.99 29.84 10.39
N VAL A 113 5.24 29.37 9.17
CA VAL A 113 6.54 28.81 8.74
C VAL A 113 7.67 29.85 8.86
N THR A 114 7.37 31.12 8.55
CA THR A 114 8.33 32.22 8.72
C THR A 114 8.64 32.48 10.19
N ASN A 115 7.63 32.48 11.06
CA ASN A 115 7.81 32.64 12.51
C ASN A 115 8.58 31.47 13.11
N PHE A 116 8.31 30.24 12.66
CA PHE A 116 9.06 29.04 13.04
C PHE A 116 10.53 29.17 12.67
N TRP A 117 10.81 29.49 11.40
CA TRP A 117 12.18 29.70 10.91
C TRP A 117 12.91 30.79 11.70
N THR A 118 12.24 31.91 11.97
CA THR A 118 12.78 33.02 12.75
C THR A 118 13.11 32.58 14.19
N SER A 119 12.28 31.73 14.78
CA SER A 119 12.48 31.23 16.14
C SER A 119 13.70 30.31 16.23
N VAL A 120 13.88 29.41 15.26
CA VAL A 120 15.06 28.54 15.15
C VAL A 120 16.34 29.34 14.86
N HIS A 121 16.26 30.38 14.02
CA HIS A 121 17.43 31.13 13.56
C HIS A 121 17.91 32.18 14.57
N LEU A 122 17.00 32.89 15.25
CA LEU A 122 17.35 33.98 16.18
C LEU A 122 17.69 33.49 17.58
N LYS A 123 16.98 32.48 18.11
CA LYS A 123 17.30 31.86 19.40
C LYS A 123 18.33 30.76 19.17
N GLY A 124 19.52 31.10 18.65
CA GLY A 124 20.60 30.14 18.40
C GLY A 124 20.95 29.25 19.61
N ASP A 125 20.51 29.64 20.81
CA ASP A 125 20.52 28.84 22.03
C ASP A 125 19.14 28.23 22.36
N LYS A 126 19.18 27.00 22.89
CA LYS A 126 18.00 26.21 23.31
C LYS A 126 17.10 26.97 24.29
N PHE A 127 15.83 26.57 24.36
CA PHE A 127 14.97 27.01 25.46
C PHE A 127 15.45 26.37 26.77
N SER A 128 15.97 27.18 27.69
CA SER A 128 16.37 26.76 29.03
C SER A 128 15.28 27.02 30.08
N GLN A 129 14.38 27.97 29.81
CA GLN A 129 13.22 28.31 30.63
C GLN A 129 11.93 27.96 29.91
N GLU A 130 10.94 27.51 30.67
CA GLU A 130 9.64 27.08 30.17
C GLU A 130 8.86 28.26 29.57
N GLU A 131 8.91 29.44 30.21
CA GLU A 131 8.21 30.64 29.76
C GLU A 131 8.69 31.09 28.38
N ASP A 132 10.01 31.05 28.16
CA ASP A 132 10.62 31.41 26.88
C ASP A 132 10.21 30.48 25.73
N PHE A 133 9.94 29.22 26.06
CA PHE A 133 9.46 28.21 25.13
C PHE A 133 8.00 28.48 24.76
N TYR A 134 7.11 28.64 25.74
CA TYR A 134 5.69 28.90 25.46
C TYR A 134 5.47 30.23 24.72
N GLN A 135 6.23 31.29 25.05
CA GLN A 135 6.20 32.54 24.28
C GLN A 135 6.60 32.34 22.81
N ALA A 136 7.58 31.47 22.53
CA ALA A 136 7.96 31.15 21.15
C ALA A 136 6.88 30.33 20.45
N VAL A 137 6.31 29.32 21.11
CA VAL A 137 5.18 28.52 20.57
C VAL A 137 3.99 29.41 20.23
N GLU A 138 3.58 30.31 21.12
CA GLU A 138 2.48 31.26 20.88
C GLU A 138 2.78 32.23 19.73
N LYS A 139 4.04 32.65 19.56
CA LYS A 139 4.45 33.50 18.43
C LYS A 139 4.38 32.76 17.10
N ILE A 140 4.74 31.48 17.07
CA ILE A 140 4.68 30.66 15.86
C ILE A 140 3.22 30.36 15.53
N VAL A 141 2.43 29.99 16.54
CA VAL A 141 1.06 29.52 16.41
C VAL A 141 0.18 30.08 17.54
N PRO A 142 -0.41 31.28 17.35
CA PRO A 142 -1.25 31.89 18.38
C PRO A 142 -2.53 31.11 18.66
N GLU A 143 -3.13 30.52 17.63
CA GLU A 143 -4.43 29.85 17.71
C GLU A 143 -4.38 28.46 17.03
N PRO A 144 -3.72 27.47 17.65
CA PRO A 144 -3.44 26.18 17.01
C PRO A 144 -4.71 25.38 16.69
N TYR A 145 -5.82 25.64 17.38
CA TYR A 145 -7.12 25.01 17.14
C TYR A 145 -7.86 25.56 15.91
N LYS A 146 -7.47 26.72 15.37
CA LYS A 146 -8.05 27.29 14.13
C LYS A 146 -7.35 26.79 12.87
N ILE A 147 -6.24 26.06 13.02
CA ILE A 147 -5.47 25.54 11.89
C ILE A 147 -6.14 24.28 11.36
N GLN A 148 -6.50 24.29 10.07
CA GLN A 148 -7.11 23.15 9.37
C GLN A 148 -6.09 22.08 8.92
N ILE A 149 -4.92 22.03 9.57
CA ILE A 149 -3.79 21.17 9.21
C ILE A 149 -3.49 20.26 10.38
N ASP A 150 -3.47 18.95 10.14
CA ASP A 150 -3.31 17.96 11.21
C ASP A 150 -1.87 17.85 11.73
N LEU A 151 -0.87 18.17 10.89
CA LEU A 151 0.56 18.05 11.21
C LEU A 151 1.32 19.29 10.75
N PHE A 152 2.32 19.72 11.53
CA PHE A 152 3.14 20.87 11.17
C PHE A 152 3.94 20.62 9.88
N PRO A 153 3.91 21.54 8.90
CA PRO A 153 4.52 21.32 7.59
C PRO A 153 6.05 21.24 7.68
N VAL A 154 6.62 20.20 7.07
CA VAL A 154 8.08 20.01 6.98
C VAL A 154 8.58 20.61 5.67
N TYR A 155 9.58 21.48 5.76
CA TYR A 155 10.24 22.04 4.60
C TYR A 155 11.51 21.25 4.25
N SER A 156 11.54 20.70 3.04
CA SER A 156 12.60 19.82 2.54
C SER A 156 14.03 20.31 2.80
N ARG A 157 14.32 21.58 2.53
CA ARG A 157 15.66 22.13 2.74
C ARG A 157 16.08 22.12 4.21
N TRP A 158 15.14 22.20 5.15
CA TRP A 158 15.47 22.13 6.58
C TRP A 158 16.03 20.75 6.96
N MET A 159 15.65 19.70 6.23
CA MET A 159 16.16 18.34 6.47
C MET A 159 17.55 18.11 5.88
N ASP A 160 18.00 18.87 4.88
CA ASP A 160 19.31 18.63 4.22
C ASP A 160 20.49 18.57 5.22
N GLY A 161 20.39 19.31 6.33
CA GLY A 161 21.41 19.35 7.40
C GLY A 161 21.26 18.33 8.52
N CYS A 162 20.12 17.63 8.63
CA CYS A 162 19.77 16.76 9.77
C CYS A 162 18.83 15.59 9.40
N GLU A 163 18.85 15.17 8.13
CA GLU A 163 17.99 14.13 7.55
C GLU A 163 17.94 12.85 8.40
N ARG A 164 19.11 12.43 8.90
CA ARG A 164 19.21 11.22 9.71
C ARG A 164 18.55 11.39 11.07
N GLU A 165 18.91 12.42 11.83
CA GLU A 165 18.35 12.70 13.15
C GLU A 165 16.84 12.82 13.03
N TYR A 166 16.37 13.54 12.00
CA TYR A 166 14.97 13.70 11.71
C TYR A 166 14.26 12.35 11.51
N HIS A 167 14.79 11.46 10.67
CA HIS A 167 14.17 10.16 10.44
C HIS A 167 14.22 9.24 11.66
N MET A 168 15.37 9.16 12.35
CA MET A 168 15.54 8.28 13.50
C MET A 168 14.67 8.70 14.69
N ILE A 169 14.61 10.01 14.99
CA ILE A 169 13.81 10.54 16.09
C ILE A 169 12.32 10.37 15.81
N ASN A 170 11.85 10.70 14.60
CA ASN A 170 10.45 10.50 14.26
C ASN A 170 10.06 9.01 14.32
N GLU A 171 10.89 8.12 13.80
CA GLU A 171 10.63 6.67 13.87
C GLU A 171 10.54 6.19 15.33
N LEU A 172 11.49 6.64 16.17
CA LEU A 172 11.51 6.33 17.60
C LEU A 172 10.27 6.85 18.33
N LEU A 173 9.86 8.09 18.06
CA LEU A 173 8.68 8.72 18.67
C LEU A 173 7.40 7.96 18.34
N ILE A 174 7.19 7.62 17.05
CA ILE A 174 5.98 6.91 16.62
C ILE A 174 5.94 5.50 17.25
N VAL A 175 7.08 4.80 17.35
CA VAL A 175 7.14 3.48 18.01
C VAL A 175 6.88 3.61 19.51
N CYS A 176 7.55 4.54 20.22
CA CYS A 176 7.42 4.69 21.67
C CYS A 176 6.05 5.22 22.10
N GLN A 177 5.38 6.06 21.30
CA GLN A 177 4.01 6.50 21.58
C GLN A 177 3.03 5.33 21.70
N GLN A 178 3.25 4.28 20.90
CA GLN A 178 2.35 3.11 20.85
C GLN A 178 2.84 1.97 21.74
N THR A 179 4.15 1.79 21.88
CA THR A 179 4.73 0.68 22.67
C THR A 179 5.06 1.07 24.11
N GLY A 180 5.22 2.36 24.42
CA GLY A 180 5.67 2.87 25.72
C GLY A 180 4.90 2.29 26.92
N PRO A 181 3.56 2.28 26.92
CA PRO A 181 2.78 1.67 27.99
C PRO A 181 3.11 0.19 28.22
N ILE A 182 3.31 -0.57 27.13
CA ILE A 182 3.61 -2.00 27.17
C ILE A 182 5.05 -2.24 27.63
N MET A 183 6.01 -1.47 27.10
CA MET A 183 7.43 -1.65 27.41
C MET A 183 7.75 -1.27 28.86
N THR A 184 7.14 -0.21 29.37
CA THR A 184 7.33 0.24 30.76
C THR A 184 6.65 -0.69 31.77
N ALA A 185 5.57 -1.38 31.38
CA ALA A 185 4.93 -2.38 32.22
C ALA A 185 5.79 -3.65 32.42
N HIS A 186 6.78 -3.89 31.55
CA HIS A 186 7.72 -5.00 31.74
C HIS A 186 8.72 -4.68 32.85
N GLY A 187 9.04 -5.70 33.66
CA GLY A 187 9.94 -5.56 34.82
C GLY A 187 11.43 -5.46 34.45
N TYR A 188 12.27 -5.38 35.48
CA TYR A 188 13.74 -5.27 35.34
C TYR A 188 14.37 -6.32 34.40
N GLU A 189 13.85 -7.56 34.39
CA GLU A 189 14.33 -8.65 33.53
C GLU A 189 14.23 -8.35 32.03
N PHE A 190 13.29 -7.50 31.60
CA PHE A 190 13.15 -7.07 30.21
C PHE A 190 14.27 -6.12 29.82
N TRP A 191 14.49 -5.10 30.64
CA TRP A 191 15.48 -4.07 30.41
C TRP A 191 16.91 -4.61 30.53
N ASP A 192 17.19 -5.50 31.48
CA ASP A 192 18.49 -6.18 31.62
C ASP A 192 18.84 -7.02 30.38
N GLN A 193 17.84 -7.68 29.77
CA GLN A 193 18.06 -8.40 28.53
C GLN A 193 18.37 -7.47 27.36
N LEU A 194 17.69 -6.33 27.24
CA LEU A 194 18.01 -5.32 26.23
C LEU A 194 19.38 -4.67 26.45
N GLU A 195 19.78 -4.47 27.71
CA GLU A 195 21.07 -3.86 28.05
C GLU A 195 22.25 -4.76 27.66
N LYS A 196 22.09 -6.09 27.74
CA LYS A 196 23.08 -7.03 27.23
C LYS A 196 23.32 -6.83 25.73
N PHE A 197 22.26 -6.64 24.94
CA PHE A 197 22.38 -6.36 23.52
C PHE A 197 22.90 -4.95 23.23
N SER A 198 22.49 -3.95 24.00
CA SER A 198 22.98 -2.58 23.79
C SER A 198 24.48 -2.49 24.04
N SER A 199 25.00 -3.27 24.99
CA SER A 199 26.43 -3.37 25.26
C SER A 199 27.20 -4.07 24.13
N GLU A 200 26.62 -5.10 23.50
CA GLU A 200 27.25 -5.83 22.38
C GLU A 200 27.38 -4.98 21.10
N TYR A 201 26.41 -4.08 20.86
CA TYR A 201 26.34 -3.27 19.64
C TYR A 201 26.73 -1.79 19.81
N ASP A 202 27.21 -1.40 21.00
CA ASP A 202 27.56 -0.02 21.37
C ASP A 202 26.37 0.97 21.22
N LEU A 203 25.22 0.57 21.78
CA LEU A 203 23.93 1.28 21.69
C LEU A 203 23.38 1.71 23.05
N LYS A 204 24.22 1.77 24.09
CA LYS A 204 23.77 2.20 25.43
C LYS A 204 23.08 3.58 25.43
N PRO A 205 23.64 4.64 24.79
CA PRO A 205 22.97 5.94 24.75
C PRO A 205 21.61 5.90 24.05
N PHE A 206 21.46 5.00 23.08
CA PHE A 206 20.20 4.79 22.40
C PHE A 206 19.18 4.04 23.27
N LEU A 207 19.61 2.99 24.00
CA LEU A 207 18.73 2.26 24.92
C LEU A 207 18.17 3.18 26.01
N GLU A 208 19.01 4.05 26.58
CA GLU A 208 18.57 5.07 27.55
C GLU A 208 17.51 5.99 26.94
N SER A 209 17.79 6.52 25.75
CA SER A 209 16.84 7.37 25.00
C SER A 209 15.51 6.65 24.71
N TYR A 210 15.56 5.37 24.37
CA TYR A 210 14.38 4.54 24.13
C TYR A 210 13.57 4.32 25.41
N LYS A 211 14.26 4.03 26.52
CA LYS A 211 13.65 3.85 27.84
C LYS A 211 12.96 5.12 28.32
N GLU A 212 13.65 6.27 28.25
CA GLU A 212 13.08 7.57 28.65
C GLU A 212 11.81 7.92 27.84
N LEU A 213 11.79 7.63 26.54
CA LEU A 213 10.58 7.82 25.73
C LEU A 213 9.45 6.87 26.10
N CYS A 214 9.77 5.60 26.38
CA CYS A 214 8.76 4.64 26.82
C CYS A 214 8.15 5.06 28.16
N GLU A 215 8.97 5.57 29.08
CA GLU A 215 8.54 6.11 30.37
C GLU A 215 7.68 7.38 30.20
N PHE A 216 8.10 8.30 29.31
CA PHE A 216 7.34 9.51 28.99
C PHE A 216 5.93 9.18 28.45
N PHE A 217 5.82 8.14 27.61
CA PHE A 217 4.54 7.67 27.06
C PHE A 217 3.87 6.55 27.89
N ALA A 218 4.34 6.25 29.10
CA ALA A 218 3.88 5.08 29.86
C ALA A 218 2.38 5.12 30.18
N LYS A 219 1.81 6.31 30.37
CA LYS A 219 0.37 6.53 30.63
C LYS A 219 -0.40 6.94 29.37
N GLY A 220 0.17 6.67 28.19
CA GLY A 220 -0.30 7.25 26.94
C GLY A 220 0.25 8.66 26.76
N PHE A 221 -0.53 9.51 26.12
CA PHE A 221 -0.04 10.77 25.60
C PHE A 221 -0.17 11.93 26.59
N PRO A 222 0.93 12.59 27.01
CA PRO A 222 0.84 13.69 27.97
C PRO A 222 0.46 15.01 27.25
N PHE A 223 -0.78 15.45 27.44
CA PHE A 223 -1.37 16.60 26.73
C PHE A 223 -0.81 17.97 27.13
N ASP A 224 -0.20 18.06 28.31
CA ASP A 224 0.22 19.28 28.99
C ASP A 224 1.76 19.46 29.06
N GLN A 225 2.54 18.44 28.68
CA GLN A 225 4.00 18.40 28.88
C GLN A 225 4.81 18.76 27.62
N LEU A 226 4.44 19.85 26.93
CA LEU A 226 5.08 20.24 25.66
C LEU A 226 6.55 20.66 25.84
N PHE A 227 6.88 21.32 26.95
CA PHE A 227 8.26 21.76 27.23
C PHE A 227 9.17 20.60 27.65
N GLU A 228 8.66 19.68 28.48
CA GLU A 228 9.35 18.46 28.85
C GLU A 228 9.57 17.57 27.63
N PHE A 229 8.57 17.49 26.75
CA PHE A 229 8.71 16.80 25.47
C PHE A 229 9.79 17.44 24.59
N TYR A 230 9.80 18.76 24.44
CA TYR A 230 10.85 19.48 23.71
C TYR A 230 12.24 19.15 24.28
N THR A 231 12.39 19.19 25.59
CA THR A 231 13.65 18.95 26.29
C THR A 231 14.12 17.50 26.10
N LEU A 232 13.20 16.55 26.20
CA LEU A 232 13.45 15.13 25.97
C LEU A 232 13.91 14.86 24.53
N VAL A 233 13.15 15.33 23.53
CA VAL A 233 13.51 15.16 22.11
C VAL A 233 14.86 15.83 21.80
N SER A 234 15.12 16.99 22.38
CA SER A 234 16.40 17.71 22.23
C SER A 234 17.56 16.87 22.77
N ARG A 235 17.44 16.31 23.99
CA ARG A 235 18.44 15.42 24.59
C ARG A 235 18.69 14.17 23.73
N ILE A 236 17.63 13.52 23.27
CA ILE A 236 17.72 12.33 22.41
C ILE A 236 18.41 12.65 21.09
N GLY A 237 18.12 13.82 20.49
CA GLY A 237 18.80 14.28 19.29
C GLY A 237 20.31 14.47 19.50
N GLN A 238 20.75 14.83 20.70
CA GLN A 238 22.18 14.87 21.03
C GLN A 238 22.78 13.47 21.22
N ASN A 239 22.07 12.56 21.89
CA ASN A 239 22.51 11.17 22.08
C ASN A 239 22.69 10.44 20.74
N ILE A 240 21.76 10.63 19.80
CA ILE A 240 21.85 10.03 18.46
C ILE A 240 23.08 10.53 17.69
N LYS A 241 23.50 11.78 17.89
CA LYS A 241 24.73 12.30 17.27
C LYS A 241 26.00 11.69 17.84
N GLN A 242 25.99 11.25 19.10
CA GLN A 242 27.14 10.63 19.75
C GLN A 242 27.41 9.21 19.22
N LEU A 243 26.41 8.56 18.61
CA LEU A 243 26.54 7.23 17.96
C LEU A 243 27.53 7.22 16.77
N ASP A 244 28.02 8.39 16.33
CA ASP A 244 28.97 8.54 15.22
C ASP A 244 30.43 8.65 15.63
N ASN A 245 30.77 8.66 16.92
CA ASN A 245 32.14 8.88 17.33
C ASN A 245 33.04 7.74 16.77
N PRO A 246 34.04 8.05 15.92
CA PRO A 246 34.81 7.06 15.16
C PRO A 246 35.78 6.21 16.00
N HIS A 247 35.61 6.16 17.32
CA HIS A 247 36.43 5.34 18.21
C HIS A 247 36.01 3.86 18.26
N SER A 248 34.89 3.48 17.67
CA SER A 248 34.53 2.08 17.43
C SER A 248 35.07 1.57 16.08
N GLN A 249 36.34 1.85 15.75
CA GLN A 249 37.10 0.97 14.85
C GLN A 249 37.44 -0.31 15.62
N ILE A 250 36.50 -1.26 15.65
CA ILE A 250 36.83 -2.62 16.06
C ILE A 250 37.77 -3.17 14.98
N GLY A 251 38.98 -3.47 15.43
CA GLY A 251 40.12 -3.83 14.62
C GLY A 251 39.85 -5.03 13.73
N CYS A 252 40.12 -4.85 12.45
CA CYS A 252 40.46 -5.91 11.54
C CYS A 252 41.90 -6.38 11.88
N ARG A 253 42.10 -7.03 13.04
CA ARG A 253 43.38 -7.69 13.37
C ARG A 253 43.29 -9.15 12.97
N LYS A 254 43.98 -9.48 11.87
CA LYS A 254 44.34 -10.84 11.47
C LYS A 254 45.29 -11.45 12.52
N GLN A 255 44.96 -12.63 13.03
CA GLN A 255 45.79 -13.70 13.63
C GLN A 255 44.76 -14.69 14.23
N GLY A 256 44.59 -15.95 13.84
CA GLY A 256 45.56 -17.00 13.53
C GLY A 256 45.64 -17.94 14.75
N GLY A 257 44.91 -19.06 14.76
CA GLY A 257 45.03 -20.14 15.76
C GLY A 257 43.69 -20.70 16.29
N ASP A 258 43.53 -22.03 16.18
CA ASP A 258 42.36 -22.84 16.54
C ASP A 258 41.94 -22.78 18.03
N THR A 259 40.62 -22.73 18.28
CA THR A 259 39.86 -23.67 19.17
C THR A 259 38.40 -23.20 19.38
N THR A 260 37.47 -24.11 19.07
CA THR A 260 36.14 -24.39 19.65
C THR A 260 35.22 -23.28 20.24
N SER A 261 33.98 -23.25 19.70
CA SER A 261 32.68 -22.87 20.31
C SER A 261 32.16 -21.42 20.25
N MET A 262 30.82 -21.35 20.08
CA MET A 262 29.90 -20.22 19.87
C MET A 262 29.85 -19.59 18.46
N GLU A 263 28.76 -19.89 17.73
CA GLU A 263 28.35 -19.22 16.48
C GLU A 263 28.15 -17.72 16.74
N LYS A 264 29.21 -16.94 16.51
CA LYS A 264 29.15 -15.48 16.40
C LYS A 264 28.22 -15.11 15.24
N VAL A 265 27.20 -14.31 15.53
CA VAL A 265 26.32 -13.71 14.53
C VAL A 265 27.17 -12.94 13.52
N LYS A 266 27.17 -13.39 12.26
CA LYS A 266 27.93 -12.73 11.18
C LYS A 266 27.38 -11.31 10.96
N PRO A 267 28.24 -10.28 10.82
CA PRO A 267 27.81 -8.94 10.47
C PRO A 267 27.13 -8.95 9.08
N ILE A 268 26.09 -8.13 8.94
CA ILE A 268 25.31 -7.95 7.71
C ILE A 268 26.27 -7.46 6.61
N LYS A 269 26.61 -8.32 5.64
CA LYS A 269 27.35 -7.89 4.45
C LYS A 269 26.42 -7.07 3.55
N PRO A 270 26.75 -5.81 3.20
CA PRO A 270 25.94 -5.04 2.28
C PRO A 270 25.96 -5.68 0.89
N CYS A 271 24.78 -5.84 0.28
CA CYS A 271 24.63 -6.43 -1.07
C CYS A 271 24.83 -5.44 -2.23
N ILE A 272 25.23 -4.18 -1.97
CA ILE A 272 25.31 -3.12 -2.99
C ILE A 272 26.53 -2.24 -2.72
N ASN A 273 27.23 -1.83 -3.78
CA ASN A 273 28.31 -0.82 -3.75
C ASN A 273 27.75 0.52 -3.25
N LEU A 274 27.84 0.76 -1.94
CA LEU A 274 27.47 2.02 -1.29
C LEU A 274 28.70 2.90 -1.10
N ASN A 275 28.50 4.22 -1.08
CA ASN A 275 29.58 5.15 -0.72
C ASN A 275 29.87 5.10 0.80
N SER A 276 31.03 5.59 1.24
CA SER A 276 31.47 5.51 2.65
C SER A 276 30.53 6.23 3.64
N LYS A 277 29.86 7.31 3.24
CA LYS A 277 28.89 8.04 4.08
C LYS A 277 27.55 7.30 4.19
N GLU A 278 27.12 6.63 3.13
CA GLU A 278 25.92 5.79 3.10
C GLU A 278 26.12 4.52 3.94
N ILE A 279 27.33 3.97 3.99
CA ILE A 279 27.66 2.81 4.82
C ILE A 279 27.51 3.16 6.31
N VAL A 280 28.06 4.29 6.77
CA VAL A 280 27.96 4.72 8.17
C VAL A 280 26.51 5.05 8.55
N ARG A 281 25.77 5.77 7.70
CA ARG A 281 24.34 6.07 7.93
C ARG A 281 23.49 4.80 8.01
N ARG A 282 23.78 3.81 7.16
CA ARG A 282 23.09 2.52 7.15
C ARG A 282 23.41 1.73 8.42
N ASP A 283 24.67 1.69 8.84
CA ASP A 283 25.09 0.98 10.05
C ASP A 283 24.39 1.48 11.32
N SER A 284 24.34 2.80 11.55
CA SER A 284 23.69 3.37 12.76
C SER A 284 22.16 3.18 12.75
N ARG A 285 21.52 3.32 11.58
CA ARG A 285 20.06 3.10 11.46
C ARG A 285 19.71 1.63 11.61
N ASP A 286 20.48 0.71 11.03
CA ASP A 286 20.28 -0.73 11.16
C ASP A 286 20.44 -1.16 12.62
N LYS A 287 21.44 -0.62 13.34
CA LYS A 287 21.61 -0.86 14.78
C LYS A 287 20.40 -0.41 15.60
N VAL A 288 19.88 0.79 15.35
CA VAL A 288 18.68 1.31 16.04
C VAL A 288 17.42 0.50 15.72
N ASN A 289 17.21 0.16 14.44
CA ASN A 289 16.12 -0.71 14.02
C ASN A 289 16.22 -2.10 14.66
N LEU A 290 17.44 -2.63 14.78
CA LEU A 290 17.68 -3.93 15.41
C LEU A 290 17.30 -3.91 16.89
N MET A 291 17.67 -2.85 17.62
CA MET A 291 17.30 -2.68 19.02
C MET A 291 15.78 -2.64 19.22
N MET A 292 15.07 -1.84 18.42
CA MET A 292 13.60 -1.76 18.50
C MET A 292 12.95 -3.12 18.16
N ASN A 293 13.44 -3.83 17.14
CA ASN A 293 12.96 -5.18 16.85
C ASN A 293 13.22 -6.15 18.01
N TYR A 294 14.38 -6.08 18.69
CA TYR A 294 14.64 -6.91 19.86
C TYR A 294 13.70 -6.59 21.02
N ALA A 295 13.43 -5.30 21.31
CA ALA A 295 12.50 -4.91 22.36
C ALA A 295 11.11 -5.52 22.12
N GLU A 296 10.60 -5.45 20.89
CA GLU A 296 9.32 -6.04 20.53
C GLU A 296 9.35 -7.58 20.54
N GLU A 297 10.41 -8.21 20.02
CA GLU A 297 10.58 -9.66 20.05
C GLU A 297 10.66 -10.22 21.48
N ILE A 298 11.32 -9.53 22.40
CA ILE A 298 11.37 -9.90 23.83
C ILE A 298 9.97 -9.72 24.45
N SER A 299 9.33 -8.57 24.22
CA SER A 299 7.98 -8.27 24.70
C SER A 299 6.95 -9.32 24.26
N GLN A 300 7.05 -9.81 23.03
CA GLN A 300 6.21 -10.90 22.50
C GLN A 300 6.49 -12.24 23.20
N LYS A 301 7.76 -12.59 23.42
CA LYS A 301 8.11 -13.83 24.11
C LYS A 301 7.70 -13.80 25.59
N MET A 302 7.87 -12.68 26.28
CA MET A 302 7.44 -12.52 27.68
C MET A 302 5.92 -12.63 27.85
N ARG A 303 5.15 -12.13 26.87
CA ARG A 303 3.69 -12.36 26.83
C ARG A 303 3.30 -13.83 26.65
N SER A 304 4.20 -14.64 26.10
CA SER A 304 3.98 -16.07 25.88
C SER A 304 4.44 -16.95 27.05
N GLY A 305 5.06 -16.38 28.09
CA GLY A 305 5.55 -17.10 29.28
C GLY A 305 6.81 -16.49 29.89
N VAL A 306 7.31 -17.06 30.98
CA VAL A 306 8.53 -16.60 31.67
C VAL A 306 9.76 -16.94 30.81
N VAL A 307 10.53 -15.92 30.44
CA VAL A 307 11.74 -16.05 29.61
C VAL A 307 12.96 -15.71 30.45
N SER A 308 13.70 -16.73 30.89
CA SER A 308 14.94 -16.56 31.65
C SER A 308 16.11 -16.05 30.79
N LYS A 309 16.08 -16.27 29.47
CA LYS A 309 17.09 -15.78 28.53
C LYS A 309 16.56 -15.64 27.09
N PHE A 310 16.57 -14.43 26.55
CA PHE A 310 16.29 -14.18 25.15
C PHE A 310 17.50 -14.51 24.28
N LEU A 311 17.30 -15.39 23.30
CA LEU A 311 18.24 -15.62 22.21
C LEU A 311 17.77 -14.83 20.97
N PRO A 312 18.64 -13.99 20.37
CA PRO A 312 18.36 -13.30 19.13
C PRO A 312 17.86 -14.24 18.05
N ASN A 313 16.71 -13.91 17.47
CA ASN A 313 16.22 -14.64 16.32
C ASN A 313 17.15 -14.40 15.12
N ARG A 314 17.30 -15.43 14.26
CA ARG A 314 17.98 -15.27 12.97
C ARG A 314 17.27 -14.18 12.15
N ARG A 315 18.03 -13.26 11.55
CA ARG A 315 17.50 -12.21 10.68
C ARG A 315 17.03 -12.77 9.34
N ALA A 316 16.19 -12.03 8.63
CA ALA A 316 15.67 -12.45 7.33
C ALA A 316 16.77 -12.66 6.30
N ARG A 317 16.55 -13.64 5.42
CA ARG A 317 17.44 -13.91 4.30
C ARG A 317 17.16 -12.96 3.14
N LYS A 318 18.13 -12.84 2.23
CA LYS A 318 18.00 -12.00 1.04
C LYS A 318 16.78 -12.38 0.20
N GLU A 319 16.49 -13.67 0.05
CA GLU A 319 15.35 -14.15 -0.74
C GLU A 319 14.02 -13.69 -0.14
N GLN A 320 13.92 -13.62 1.19
CA GLN A 320 12.71 -13.12 1.87
C GLN A 320 12.54 -11.62 1.68
N LEU A 321 13.63 -10.85 1.71
CA LEU A 321 13.59 -9.40 1.45
C LEU A 321 13.22 -9.11 -0.01
N GLU A 322 13.77 -9.86 -0.96
CA GLU A 322 13.40 -9.76 -2.37
C GLU A 322 11.94 -10.17 -2.59
N GLU A 323 11.44 -11.18 -1.88
CA GLU A 323 10.03 -11.57 -1.94
C GLU A 323 9.09 -10.49 -1.37
N ILE A 324 9.45 -9.84 -0.26
CA ILE A 324 8.71 -8.68 0.27
C ILE A 324 8.67 -7.55 -0.77
N ALA A 325 9.81 -7.23 -1.37
CA ALA A 325 9.92 -6.20 -2.40
C ALA A 325 9.04 -6.53 -3.61
N PHE A 326 9.08 -7.80 -4.06
CA PHE A 326 8.28 -8.29 -5.18
C PHE A 326 6.78 -8.16 -4.88
N LEU A 327 6.32 -8.63 -3.72
CA LEU A 327 4.89 -8.60 -3.37
C LEU A 327 4.35 -7.17 -3.25
N LEU A 328 5.14 -6.23 -2.73
CA LEU A 328 4.75 -4.82 -2.67
C LEU A 328 4.67 -4.19 -4.08
N CYS A 329 5.67 -4.46 -4.95
CA CYS A 329 5.60 -4.04 -6.35
C CYS A 329 4.37 -4.62 -7.05
N ASP A 330 4.12 -5.91 -6.86
CA ASP A 330 3.07 -6.65 -7.55
C ASP A 330 1.67 -6.21 -7.10
N ALA A 331 1.48 -5.97 -5.80
CA ALA A 331 0.23 -5.44 -5.25
C ALA A 331 -0.08 -4.01 -5.70
N MET A 332 0.94 -3.19 -5.96
CA MET A 332 0.80 -1.81 -6.44
C MET A 332 0.84 -1.70 -7.98
N SER A 333 1.02 -2.81 -8.68
CA SER A 333 0.97 -2.89 -10.15
C SER A 333 -0.47 -3.08 -10.60
N LEU A 334 -1.26 -2.01 -10.47
CA LEU A 334 -2.70 -2.06 -10.71
C LEU A 334 -3.03 -1.91 -12.20
N ASP A 335 -3.94 -2.76 -12.67
CA ASP A 335 -4.42 -2.85 -14.06
C ASP A 335 -5.96 -2.72 -14.19
N TYR A 336 -6.65 -2.39 -13.08
CA TYR A 336 -8.12 -2.40 -12.98
C TYR A 336 -8.68 -1.32 -12.04
N LEU A 337 -10.01 -1.28 -11.84
CA LEU A 337 -10.79 -0.37 -10.98
C LEU A 337 -10.35 -0.25 -9.52
N VAL A 338 -9.41 -1.08 -9.06
CA VAL A 338 -8.81 -0.91 -7.74
C VAL A 338 -7.91 0.32 -7.77
N THR A 339 -8.13 1.23 -6.84
CA THR A 339 -7.27 2.41 -6.68
C THR A 339 -6.02 2.08 -5.87
N HIS A 340 -4.94 2.85 -6.06
CA HIS A 340 -3.73 2.72 -5.24
C HIS A 340 -4.02 2.94 -3.75
N HIS A 341 -5.04 3.75 -3.43
CA HIS A 341 -5.54 3.92 -2.09
C HIS A 341 -6.11 2.63 -1.50
N GLU A 342 -6.99 1.94 -2.23
CA GLU A 342 -7.59 0.68 -1.78
C GLU A 342 -6.55 -0.44 -1.65
N ALA A 343 -5.60 -0.52 -2.58
CA ALA A 343 -4.49 -1.46 -2.48
C ALA A 343 -3.67 -1.21 -1.20
N THR A 344 -3.40 0.06 -0.89
CA THR A 344 -2.67 0.46 0.32
C THR A 344 -3.46 0.13 1.59
N LEU A 345 -4.75 0.46 1.63
CA LEU A 345 -5.63 0.09 2.75
C LEU A 345 -5.65 -1.43 2.97
N GLN A 346 -5.71 -2.21 1.90
CA GLN A 346 -5.69 -3.67 2.00
C GLN A 346 -4.35 -4.20 2.55
N ILE A 347 -3.22 -3.65 2.09
CA ILE A 347 -1.89 -4.00 2.63
C ILE A 347 -1.82 -3.69 4.12
N VAL A 348 -2.21 -2.47 4.52
CA VAL A 348 -2.21 -2.03 5.92
C VAL A 348 -3.10 -2.94 6.76
N PHE A 349 -4.31 -3.23 6.29
CA PHE A 349 -5.26 -4.08 7.00
C PHE A 349 -4.78 -5.53 7.17
N GLU A 350 -4.10 -6.13 6.18
CA GLU A 350 -3.48 -7.46 6.29
C GLU A 350 -2.31 -7.49 7.28
N VAL A 351 -1.55 -6.40 7.38
CA VAL A 351 -0.40 -6.32 8.26
C VAL A 351 -0.82 -6.09 9.72
N TYR A 352 -1.78 -5.19 9.96
CA TYR A 352 -2.19 -4.81 11.31
C TYR A 352 -2.94 -5.91 12.07
N ARG A 353 -3.61 -6.83 11.37
CA ARG A 353 -4.32 -7.97 11.99
C ARG A 353 -3.41 -9.08 12.55
N THR A 354 -2.10 -8.97 12.36
CA THR A 354 -1.14 -9.98 12.83
C THR A 354 -0.40 -9.54 14.07
N ASP A 355 0.28 -10.48 14.72
CA ASP A 355 1.17 -10.20 15.85
C ASP A 355 2.57 -9.73 15.41
N LEU A 356 2.70 -9.15 14.21
CA LEU A 356 3.97 -8.55 13.78
C LEU A 356 4.36 -7.40 14.73
N PRO A 357 5.66 -7.24 15.04
CA PRO A 357 6.18 -6.03 15.65
C PRO A 357 5.66 -4.76 14.98
N LEU A 358 5.29 -3.79 15.79
CA LEU A 358 4.75 -2.52 15.38
C LEU A 358 5.69 -1.77 14.45
N ILE A 359 7.00 -1.79 14.69
CA ILE A 359 7.98 -1.16 13.79
C ILE A 359 7.87 -1.72 12.36
N ILE A 360 7.62 -3.02 12.22
CA ILE A 360 7.44 -3.66 10.92
C ILE A 360 6.12 -3.19 10.30
N LYS A 361 5.03 -3.15 11.09
CA LYS A 361 3.73 -2.66 10.64
C LYS A 361 3.79 -1.22 10.12
N GLN A 362 4.45 -0.34 10.87
CA GLN A 362 4.64 1.06 10.51
C GLN A 362 5.47 1.21 9.25
N LYS A 363 6.57 0.47 9.11
CA LYS A 363 7.41 0.51 7.90
C LYS A 363 6.69 0.03 6.66
N THR A 364 5.91 -1.04 6.77
CA THR A 364 5.11 -1.52 5.63
C THR A 364 4.07 -0.48 5.23
N CYS A 365 3.38 0.14 6.20
CA CYS A 365 2.42 1.22 5.96
C CYS A 365 3.07 2.45 5.30
N GLN A 366 4.22 2.90 5.81
CA GLN A 366 4.96 4.02 5.25
C GLN A 366 5.39 3.76 3.80
N LEU A 367 5.89 2.56 3.51
CA LEU A 367 6.32 2.18 2.16
C LEU A 367 5.13 2.08 1.20
N SER A 368 3.99 1.51 1.61
CA SER A 368 2.78 1.43 0.78
C SER A 368 2.18 2.81 0.51
N ASN A 369 2.08 3.67 1.53
CA ASN A 369 1.60 5.06 1.38
C ASN A 369 2.51 5.85 0.44
N PHE A 370 3.84 5.72 0.60
CA PHE A 370 4.81 6.34 -0.30
C PHE A 370 4.59 5.92 -1.75
N MET A 371 4.43 4.60 -2.01
CA MET A 371 4.18 4.09 -3.35
C MET A 371 2.85 4.60 -3.92
N GLN A 372 1.78 4.62 -3.13
CA GLN A 372 0.49 5.17 -3.52
C GLN A 372 0.65 6.62 -4.00
N GLU A 373 1.26 7.47 -3.18
CA GLU A 373 1.37 8.90 -3.44
C GLU A 373 2.18 9.19 -4.71
N GLU A 374 3.31 8.49 -4.92
CA GLU A 374 4.14 8.69 -6.10
C GLU A 374 3.47 8.17 -7.39
N LEU A 375 2.75 7.04 -7.31
CA LEU A 375 2.04 6.46 -8.45
C LEU A 375 0.82 7.28 -8.85
N GLU A 376 0.02 7.74 -7.89
CA GLU A 376 -1.14 8.60 -8.15
C GLU A 376 -0.72 9.93 -8.78
N GLN A 377 0.41 10.51 -8.35
CA GLN A 377 0.98 11.72 -8.97
C GLN A 377 1.35 11.50 -10.44
N LYS A 378 1.91 10.33 -10.78
CA LYS A 378 2.30 10.00 -12.16
C LYS A 378 1.08 9.78 -13.05
N LEU A 379 0.04 9.11 -12.54
CA LEU A 379 -1.17 8.79 -13.29
C LEU A 379 -2.07 10.02 -13.50
N PHE A 380 -2.10 10.94 -12.54
CA PHE A 380 -2.98 12.10 -12.57
C PHE A 380 -2.22 13.42 -12.31
N PRO A 381 -1.33 13.83 -13.23
CA PRO A 381 -0.52 15.04 -13.04
C PRO A 381 -1.35 16.34 -12.98
N HIS A 382 -2.59 16.31 -13.49
CA HIS A 382 -3.51 17.45 -13.56
C HIS A 382 -4.40 17.60 -12.33
N LEU A 383 -4.58 16.53 -11.54
CA LEU A 383 -5.32 16.64 -10.29
C LEU A 383 -4.52 17.59 -9.39
N PRO A 384 -5.13 18.69 -8.89
CA PRO A 384 -4.42 19.60 -8.01
C PRO A 384 -3.90 18.74 -6.87
N ARG A 385 -2.58 18.86 -6.58
CA ARG A 385 -2.02 18.23 -5.38
C ARG A 385 -2.97 18.60 -4.23
N LYS A 386 -3.81 17.67 -3.76
CA LYS A 386 -4.73 17.88 -2.63
C LYS A 386 -3.87 17.83 -1.39
N PRO A 387 -3.91 18.80 -0.46
CA PRO A 387 -3.10 18.74 0.74
C PRO A 387 -3.67 17.66 1.62
N LYS A 388 -3.31 16.40 1.33
CA LYS A 388 -3.06 15.48 2.42
C LYS A 388 -1.85 16.09 3.12
N ASN A 389 -2.13 16.69 4.27
CA ASN A 389 -1.19 17.35 5.17
C ASN A 389 0.03 16.42 5.32
N GLY A 390 1.20 16.81 4.77
CA GLY A 390 2.41 15.96 4.74
C GLY A 390 3.14 15.81 3.40
N ARG A 391 2.56 16.33 2.30
CA ARG A 391 2.99 16.16 0.88
C ARG A 391 4.47 16.36 0.45
N ARG A 392 5.39 16.75 1.35
CA ARG A 392 6.85 16.75 1.06
C ARG A 392 7.62 15.65 1.78
N ILE A 393 7.10 15.13 2.89
CA ILE A 393 7.81 14.22 3.80
C ILE A 393 8.06 12.85 3.16
N HIS A 394 7.10 12.33 2.40
CA HIS A 394 7.23 11.00 1.80
C HIS A 394 8.23 11.00 0.64
N ARG A 395 8.16 11.94 -0.31
CA ARG A 395 9.07 12.00 -1.47
C ARG A 395 10.55 12.08 -1.05
N GLU A 396 10.82 12.71 0.09
CA GLU A 396 12.16 12.86 0.69
C GLU A 396 12.59 11.62 1.50
N TRP A 397 11.65 10.83 2.04
CA TRP A 397 11.95 9.57 2.72
C TRP A 397 12.66 8.54 1.82
N ASN A 398 12.38 8.53 0.52
CA ASN A 398 13.12 7.71 -0.43
C ASN A 398 13.22 8.35 -1.82
N LEU A 399 14.15 9.31 -1.94
CA LEU A 399 14.39 10.04 -3.19
C LEU A 399 14.74 9.13 -4.38
N GLU A 400 15.48 8.04 -4.13
CA GLU A 400 15.88 7.09 -5.17
C GLU A 400 14.66 6.32 -5.72
N LEU A 401 13.79 5.83 -4.83
CA LEU A 401 12.56 5.15 -5.23
C LEU A 401 11.58 6.13 -5.89
N GLY A 402 11.44 7.35 -5.39
CA GLY A 402 10.57 8.38 -5.98
C GLY A 402 11.00 8.71 -7.42
N LYS A 403 12.29 8.97 -7.63
CA LYS A 403 12.87 9.16 -8.98
C LYS A 403 12.70 7.92 -9.87
N ALA A 404 12.86 6.73 -9.31
CA ALA A 404 12.66 5.50 -10.06
C ALA A 404 11.20 5.33 -10.52
N LEU A 405 10.23 5.67 -9.67
CA LEU A 405 8.80 5.62 -9.99
C LEU A 405 8.40 6.61 -11.09
N GLU A 406 9.16 7.69 -11.30
CA GLU A 406 8.97 8.57 -12.46
C GLU A 406 9.22 7.85 -13.81
N HIS A 407 9.97 6.75 -13.81
CA HIS A 407 10.27 5.95 -15.00
C HIS A 407 9.27 4.81 -15.22
N VAL A 408 8.21 4.71 -14.41
CA VAL A 408 7.15 3.72 -14.61
C VAL A 408 6.54 3.94 -15.99
N LYS A 409 6.54 2.86 -16.79
CA LYS A 409 5.94 2.86 -18.11
C LYS A 409 4.43 2.66 -17.96
N LEU A 410 3.67 3.58 -18.56
CA LEU A 410 2.23 3.44 -18.75
C LEU A 410 1.98 2.77 -20.09
N SER A 411 0.95 1.94 -20.21
CA SER A 411 0.42 1.57 -21.53
C SER A 411 0.01 2.87 -22.25
N ASN A 412 0.56 3.09 -23.44
CA ASN A 412 0.39 4.36 -24.16
C ASN A 412 -1.04 4.49 -24.69
N LYS A 413 -1.59 5.71 -24.58
CA LYS A 413 -2.90 6.11 -25.15
C LYS A 413 -2.88 6.49 -26.63
N ASN A 414 -1.87 6.08 -27.40
CA ASN A 414 -1.90 6.29 -28.85
C ASN A 414 -2.78 5.23 -29.48
N VAL A 415 -4.09 5.32 -29.25
CA VAL A 415 -5.08 4.42 -29.83
C VAL A 415 -5.03 4.60 -31.34
N MET A 416 -4.43 3.65 -32.05
CA MET A 416 -4.76 3.45 -33.46
C MET A 416 -6.27 3.26 -33.54
N SER A 417 -6.98 4.06 -34.33
CA SER A 417 -8.43 3.88 -34.47
C SER A 417 -8.73 2.55 -35.16
N HIS A 418 -9.89 1.95 -34.89
CA HIS A 418 -10.35 0.74 -35.59
C HIS A 418 -10.34 0.94 -37.12
N GLU A 419 -10.73 2.13 -37.57
CA GLU A 419 -10.69 2.52 -38.97
C GLU A 419 -9.26 2.51 -39.52
N CYS A 420 -8.29 3.01 -38.76
CA CYS A 420 -6.87 2.97 -39.14
C CYS A 420 -6.36 1.53 -39.25
N LEU A 421 -6.70 0.64 -38.30
CA LEU A 421 -6.33 -0.78 -38.38
C LEU A 421 -6.95 -1.46 -39.61
N THR A 422 -8.26 -1.28 -39.80
CA THR A 422 -9.01 -1.87 -40.92
C THR A 422 -8.46 -1.40 -42.26
N ASN A 423 -8.20 -0.09 -42.40
CA ASN A 423 -7.61 0.49 -43.60
C ASN A 423 -6.19 -0.01 -43.84
N THR A 424 -5.36 -0.13 -42.79
CA THR A 424 -3.99 -0.63 -42.92
C THR A 424 -3.98 -2.10 -43.35
N LEU A 425 -4.80 -2.95 -42.72
CA LEU A 425 -4.97 -4.37 -43.10
C LEU A 425 -5.47 -4.50 -44.55
N ARG A 426 -6.45 -3.67 -44.95
CA ARG A 426 -7.00 -3.64 -46.30
C ARG A 426 -5.96 -3.25 -47.35
N SER A 427 -5.25 -2.13 -47.16
CA SER A 427 -4.22 -1.66 -48.10
C SER A 427 -3.12 -2.69 -48.28
N TYR A 428 -2.76 -3.42 -47.23
CA TYR A 428 -1.73 -4.46 -47.34
C TYR A 428 -2.24 -5.75 -47.99
N ARG A 429 -3.51 -6.13 -47.75
CA ARG A 429 -4.19 -7.21 -48.48
C ARG A 429 -4.20 -6.93 -49.99
N GLU A 430 -4.52 -5.70 -50.38
CA GLU A 430 -4.51 -5.27 -51.79
C GLU A 430 -3.11 -5.37 -52.39
N GLY A 431 -2.07 -5.00 -51.65
CA GLY A 431 -0.67 -5.15 -52.08
C GLY A 431 -0.17 -6.60 -52.22
N HIS A 432 -0.90 -7.58 -51.68
CA HIS A 432 -0.58 -9.02 -51.77
C HIS A 432 -1.55 -9.78 -52.68
N GLY A 433 -2.35 -9.08 -53.50
CA GLY A 433 -3.28 -9.68 -54.45
C GLY A 433 -2.64 -10.65 -55.45
N PHE A 434 -1.32 -10.56 -55.67
CA PHE A 434 -0.58 -11.50 -56.50
C PHE A 434 -0.64 -12.94 -55.98
N LEU A 435 -0.90 -13.18 -54.68
CA LEU A 435 -1.03 -14.53 -54.11
C LEU A 435 -2.25 -15.32 -54.62
N ASP A 436 -3.20 -14.67 -55.30
CA ASP A 436 -4.31 -15.34 -55.99
C ASP A 436 -3.89 -15.90 -57.37
N ASP A 437 -2.72 -15.53 -57.88
CA ASP A 437 -2.22 -16.03 -59.17
C ASP A 437 -1.72 -17.48 -59.06
N GLN A 438 -2.44 -18.39 -59.71
CA GLN A 438 -2.13 -19.82 -59.73
C GLN A 438 -0.90 -20.17 -60.59
N THR A 439 -0.34 -19.21 -61.33
CA THR A 439 0.84 -19.40 -62.18
C THR A 439 2.17 -19.15 -61.46
N LEU A 440 2.12 -18.68 -60.20
CA LEU A 440 3.30 -18.47 -59.37
C LEU A 440 4.01 -19.79 -59.02
N ASP A 441 5.34 -19.75 -59.00
CA ASP A 441 6.12 -20.88 -58.49
C ASP A 441 5.90 -21.05 -56.97
N GLU A 442 5.98 -22.30 -56.53
CA GLU A 442 5.68 -22.69 -55.14
C GLU A 442 6.59 -21.98 -54.12
N SER A 443 7.84 -21.68 -54.48
CA SER A 443 8.78 -21.02 -53.57
C SER A 443 8.42 -19.54 -53.36
N THR A 444 8.05 -18.84 -54.44
CA THR A 444 7.63 -17.44 -54.41
C THR A 444 6.29 -17.30 -53.71
N ARG A 445 5.37 -18.23 -53.93
CA ARG A 445 4.09 -18.29 -53.22
C ARG A 445 4.29 -18.50 -51.71
N GLN A 446 5.14 -19.44 -51.32
CA GLN A 446 5.42 -19.71 -49.90
C GLN A 446 6.12 -18.53 -49.20
N ASN A 447 7.03 -17.84 -49.89
CA ASN A 447 7.66 -16.62 -49.37
C ASN A 447 6.64 -15.49 -49.17
N GLY A 448 5.75 -15.27 -50.15
CA GLY A 448 4.69 -14.28 -50.01
C GLY A 448 3.69 -14.58 -48.87
N ILE A 449 3.35 -15.85 -48.66
CA ILE A 449 2.53 -16.30 -47.50
C ILE A 449 3.25 -16.02 -46.17
N ASN A 450 4.56 -16.27 -46.09
CA ASN A 450 5.35 -16.02 -44.89
C ASN A 450 5.46 -14.53 -44.58
N ASP A 451 5.68 -13.70 -45.61
CA ASP A 451 5.77 -12.25 -45.48
C ASP A 451 4.42 -11.64 -45.06
N TYR A 452 3.33 -12.05 -45.70
CA TYR A 452 1.97 -11.66 -45.32
C TYR A 452 1.67 -12.07 -43.87
N SER A 453 1.98 -13.32 -43.49
CA SER A 453 1.81 -13.84 -42.13
C SER A 453 2.58 -13.03 -41.09
N LYS A 454 3.84 -12.67 -41.37
CA LYS A 454 4.71 -11.91 -40.45
C LYS A 454 4.20 -10.48 -40.28
N TRP A 455 3.73 -9.87 -41.36
CA TRP A 455 3.23 -8.51 -41.33
C TRP A 455 1.90 -8.41 -40.57
N VAL A 456 0.94 -9.29 -40.85
CA VAL A 456 -0.36 -9.30 -40.14
C VAL A 456 -0.14 -9.47 -38.64
N LYS A 457 0.76 -10.38 -38.23
CA LYS A 457 1.16 -10.53 -36.83
C LYS A 457 1.76 -9.26 -36.24
N SER A 458 2.67 -8.60 -36.98
CA SER A 458 3.31 -7.36 -36.51
C SER A 458 2.29 -6.25 -36.31
N ILE A 459 1.36 -6.06 -37.24
CA ILE A 459 0.32 -5.03 -37.17
C ILE A 459 -0.64 -5.28 -36.01
N LEU A 460 -1.14 -6.51 -35.87
CA LEU A 460 -2.02 -6.88 -34.77
C LEU A 460 -1.29 -6.81 -33.42
N GLY A 461 -0.01 -7.15 -33.36
CA GLY A 461 0.82 -7.03 -32.16
C GLY A 461 1.06 -5.57 -31.76
N ILE A 462 1.35 -4.69 -32.74
CA ILE A 462 1.45 -3.24 -32.53
C ILE A 462 0.12 -2.73 -31.98
N PHE A 463 -1.01 -3.02 -32.62
CA PHE A 463 -2.31 -2.50 -32.20
C PHE A 463 -2.71 -2.95 -30.78
N ARG A 464 -2.36 -4.17 -30.36
CA ARG A 464 -2.62 -4.68 -29.00
C ARG A 464 -1.90 -3.86 -27.94
N LEU A 465 -0.67 -3.44 -28.22
CA LEU A 465 0.10 -2.54 -27.33
C LEU A 465 -0.53 -1.15 -27.19
N HIS A 466 -1.43 -0.77 -28.10
CA HIS A 466 -2.04 0.56 -28.18
C HIS A 466 -3.51 0.61 -27.70
N THR A 467 -4.16 -0.54 -27.48
CA THR A 467 -5.58 -0.65 -27.10
C THR A 467 -5.84 -1.14 -25.68
N GLY A 468 -4.82 -1.66 -24.99
CA GLY A 468 -4.93 -2.01 -23.58
C GLY A 468 -5.39 -0.82 -22.72
N SER A 469 -6.17 -1.12 -21.67
CA SER A 469 -6.49 -0.13 -20.63
C SER A 469 -5.20 0.50 -20.07
N LEU A 470 -5.31 1.69 -19.48
CA LEU A 470 -4.22 2.34 -18.72
C LEU A 470 -3.83 1.45 -17.53
N GLY A 471 -3.01 0.44 -17.77
CA GLY A 471 -2.41 -0.41 -16.76
C GLY A 471 -0.97 0.03 -16.54
N ILE A 472 -0.56 0.09 -15.27
CA ILE A 472 0.86 0.21 -14.96
C ILE A 472 1.51 -1.09 -15.42
N ILE A 473 2.53 -1.01 -16.28
CA ILE A 473 3.38 -2.18 -16.54
C ILE A 473 3.95 -2.63 -15.18
N PRO A 474 3.88 -3.93 -14.82
CA PRO A 474 4.25 -4.37 -13.50
C PRO A 474 5.56 -3.76 -13.03
N LEU A 475 5.56 -3.15 -11.84
CA LEU A 475 6.62 -2.28 -11.36
C LEU A 475 7.98 -3.00 -11.33
N GLN A 476 7.97 -4.29 -10.99
CA GLN A 476 9.13 -5.17 -11.00
C GLN A 476 9.74 -5.38 -12.40
N ASN A 477 8.97 -5.17 -13.47
CA ASN A 477 9.45 -5.28 -14.85
C ASN A 477 10.18 -4.03 -15.32
N THR A 478 10.14 -2.93 -14.55
CA THR A 478 10.93 -1.73 -14.81
C THR A 478 12.25 -1.82 -14.02
N PRO A 479 13.42 -2.05 -14.66
CA PRO A 479 14.66 -2.38 -13.95
C PRO A 479 15.11 -1.32 -12.92
N VAL A 480 14.88 -0.04 -13.23
CA VAL A 480 15.22 1.09 -12.34
C VAL A 480 14.34 1.06 -11.08
N VAL A 481 13.04 0.83 -11.25
CA VAL A 481 12.06 0.68 -10.14
C VAL A 481 12.41 -0.55 -9.31
N TRP A 482 12.66 -1.69 -9.93
CA TRP A 482 12.99 -2.92 -9.22
C TRP A 482 14.26 -2.80 -8.38
N LYS A 483 15.31 -2.17 -8.93
CA LYS A 483 16.55 -1.92 -8.21
C LYS A 483 16.33 -1.01 -7.00
N ALA A 484 15.60 0.10 -7.18
CA ALA A 484 15.31 1.02 -6.11
C ALA A 484 14.42 0.39 -5.03
N MET A 485 13.43 -0.43 -5.42
CA MET A 485 12.54 -1.11 -4.50
C MET A 485 13.27 -2.14 -3.62
N LYS A 486 14.19 -2.92 -4.21
CA LYS A 486 15.04 -3.83 -3.42
C LYS A 486 15.86 -3.07 -2.41
N LYS A 487 16.49 -1.96 -2.81
CA LYS A 487 17.28 -1.13 -1.89
C LYS A 487 16.43 -0.52 -0.77
N ALA A 488 15.23 -0.03 -1.10
CA ALA A 488 14.27 0.48 -0.13
C ALA A 488 13.86 -0.61 0.88
N THR A 489 13.51 -1.79 0.38
CA THR A 489 13.08 -2.92 1.21
C THR A 489 14.21 -3.43 2.10
N GLU A 490 15.42 -3.56 1.57
CA GLU A 490 16.59 -3.90 2.39
C GLU A 490 16.84 -2.83 3.47
N ARG A 491 16.76 -1.54 3.13
CA ARG A 491 16.97 -0.44 4.08
C ARG A 491 15.98 -0.48 5.25
N GLU A 492 14.72 -0.84 4.99
CA GLU A 492 13.68 -0.82 6.02
C GLU A 492 13.59 -2.14 6.81
N PHE A 493 13.82 -3.27 6.15
CA PHE A 493 13.55 -4.60 6.71
C PHE A 493 14.78 -5.48 6.92
N ALA A 494 16.02 -5.02 6.70
CA ALA A 494 17.23 -5.85 6.91
C ALA A 494 17.33 -6.47 8.32
N THR A 495 16.77 -5.80 9.33
CA THR A 495 16.86 -6.20 10.74
C THR A 495 15.68 -7.04 11.22
N ILE A 496 14.70 -7.32 10.35
CA ILE A 496 13.54 -8.15 10.69
C ILE A 496 13.99 -9.59 11.01
N SER A 497 13.35 -10.25 11.97
CA SER A 497 13.57 -11.67 12.19
C SER A 497 13.05 -12.52 11.03
N MET A 498 13.68 -13.67 10.78
CA MET A 498 13.26 -14.63 9.75
C MET A 498 11.81 -15.09 9.96
N GLY A 499 11.37 -15.25 11.22
CA GLY A 499 10.00 -15.58 11.58
C GLY A 499 9.02 -14.48 11.18
N ASN A 500 9.31 -13.24 11.58
CA ASN A 500 8.47 -12.08 11.26
C ASN A 500 8.44 -11.81 9.75
N ALA A 501 9.56 -12.00 9.03
CA ALA A 501 9.58 -11.90 7.58
C ALA A 501 8.65 -12.93 6.90
N LYS A 502 8.60 -14.16 7.39
CA LYS A 502 7.64 -15.17 6.86
C LYS A 502 6.20 -14.73 7.06
N VAL A 503 5.88 -14.19 8.24
CA VAL A 503 4.54 -13.66 8.54
C VAL A 503 4.22 -12.49 7.61
N LEU A 504 5.14 -11.53 7.46
CA LEU A 504 4.97 -10.39 6.56
C LEU A 504 4.77 -10.82 5.10
N VAL A 505 5.57 -11.75 4.59
CA VAL A 505 5.39 -12.32 3.24
C VAL A 505 4.00 -12.94 3.10
N ALA A 506 3.53 -13.70 4.09
CA ALA A 506 2.19 -14.30 4.05
C ALA A 506 1.08 -13.24 4.02
N CYS A 507 1.23 -12.14 4.78
CA CYS A 507 0.28 -11.02 4.79
C CYS A 507 0.25 -10.29 3.45
N LEU A 508 1.42 -9.93 2.92
CA LEU A 508 1.53 -9.25 1.64
C LEU A 508 1.00 -10.11 0.49
N ARG A 509 1.23 -11.43 0.54
CA ARG A 509 0.65 -12.38 -0.42
C ARG A 509 -0.87 -12.44 -0.32
N ARG A 510 -1.44 -12.35 0.89
CA ARG A 510 -2.90 -12.29 1.06
C ARG A 510 -3.48 -10.96 0.53
N ALA A 511 -2.80 -9.83 0.79
CA ALA A 511 -3.18 -8.54 0.23
C ALA A 511 -3.17 -8.58 -1.31
N GLN A 512 -2.08 -9.07 -1.90
CA GLN A 512 -1.91 -9.22 -3.34
C GLN A 512 -2.99 -10.12 -3.96
N ARG A 513 -3.33 -11.24 -3.31
CA ARG A 513 -4.45 -12.10 -3.73
C ARG A 513 -5.79 -11.38 -3.66
N ALA A 514 -6.09 -10.65 -2.59
CA ALA A 514 -7.33 -9.90 -2.49
C ALA A 514 -7.47 -8.87 -3.63
N ILE A 515 -6.38 -8.14 -3.91
CA ILE A 515 -6.31 -7.14 -4.99
C ILE A 515 -6.49 -7.78 -6.37
N ARG A 516 -5.88 -8.94 -6.64
CA ARG A 516 -6.00 -9.62 -7.95
C ARG A 516 -7.29 -10.40 -8.13
N ASN A 517 -7.78 -11.03 -7.07
CA ASN A 517 -8.93 -11.92 -7.16
C ASN A 517 -10.26 -11.15 -7.23
N VAL A 518 -10.29 -9.87 -6.81
CA VAL A 518 -11.47 -9.01 -7.00
C VAL A 518 -11.82 -8.85 -8.49
N LEU A 519 -10.82 -8.85 -9.38
CA LEU A 519 -11.01 -8.77 -10.84
C LEU A 519 -11.86 -9.92 -11.35
N VAL A 520 -11.55 -11.12 -10.87
CA VAL A 520 -12.22 -12.34 -11.25
C VAL A 520 -13.63 -12.36 -10.65
N LEU A 521 -13.79 -11.89 -9.42
CA LEU A 521 -15.12 -11.74 -8.81
C LEU A 521 -16.00 -10.78 -9.62
N ASP A 522 -15.49 -9.61 -9.98
CA ASP A 522 -16.20 -8.62 -10.81
C ASP A 522 -16.61 -9.25 -12.15
N ARG A 523 -15.73 -10.04 -12.78
CA ARG A 523 -15.98 -10.70 -14.06
C ARG A 523 -17.11 -11.73 -13.95
N ILE A 524 -17.06 -12.57 -12.92
CA ILE A 524 -18.09 -13.59 -12.64
C ILE A 524 -19.43 -12.89 -12.34
N TYR A 525 -19.41 -11.85 -11.51
CA TYR A 525 -20.61 -11.10 -11.15
C TYR A 525 -21.24 -10.43 -12.39
N TYR A 526 -20.42 -9.76 -13.21
CA TYR A 526 -20.85 -9.14 -14.46
C TYR A 526 -21.51 -10.16 -15.40
N ALA A 527 -20.88 -11.32 -15.63
CA ALA A 527 -21.44 -12.39 -16.44
C ALA A 527 -22.81 -12.85 -15.88
N MET A 528 -22.90 -13.11 -14.58
CA MET A 528 -24.14 -13.56 -13.93
C MET A 528 -25.26 -12.52 -14.01
N ARG A 529 -24.93 -11.23 -13.95
CA ARG A 529 -25.90 -10.14 -14.09
C ARG A 529 -26.45 -10.03 -15.51
N LEU A 530 -25.63 -10.28 -16.53
CA LEU A 530 -26.04 -10.22 -17.92
C LEU A 530 -26.78 -11.46 -18.40
N VAL A 531 -26.52 -12.62 -17.81
CA VAL A 531 -27.33 -13.82 -18.09
C VAL A 531 -28.76 -13.59 -17.59
N LYS A 532 -29.73 -13.68 -18.53
CA LYS A 532 -31.17 -13.65 -18.22
C LYS A 532 -31.48 -14.65 -17.09
N GLN A 533 -32.30 -14.24 -16.13
CA GLN A 533 -32.61 -15.06 -14.95
C GLN A 533 -33.10 -16.46 -15.32
N SER A 534 -33.93 -16.58 -16.36
CA SER A 534 -34.42 -17.88 -16.89
C SER A 534 -33.33 -18.80 -17.45
N LYS A 535 -32.18 -18.25 -17.86
CA LYS A 535 -31.04 -19.00 -18.43
C LYS A 535 -29.90 -19.24 -17.42
N ARG A 536 -29.91 -18.60 -16.24
CA ARG A 536 -28.83 -18.72 -15.23
C ARG A 536 -28.59 -20.17 -14.81
N ARG A 537 -29.65 -20.95 -14.65
CA ARG A 537 -29.54 -22.37 -14.26
C ARG A 537 -28.82 -23.21 -15.31
N GLN A 538 -29.08 -22.94 -16.59
CA GLN A 538 -28.39 -23.63 -17.68
C GLN A 538 -26.93 -23.18 -17.76
N PHE A 539 -26.68 -21.86 -17.70
CA PHE A 539 -25.33 -21.31 -17.67
C PHE A 539 -24.46 -21.92 -16.56
N LEU A 540 -25.00 -22.03 -15.34
CA LEU A 540 -24.29 -22.67 -14.23
C LEU A 540 -24.01 -24.16 -14.51
N LYS A 541 -24.93 -24.89 -15.15
CA LYS A 541 -24.70 -26.28 -15.56
C LYS A 541 -23.56 -26.39 -16.58
N ASP A 542 -23.50 -25.47 -17.54
CA ASP A 542 -22.44 -25.46 -18.56
C ASP A 542 -21.07 -25.19 -17.93
N VAL A 543 -20.99 -24.25 -16.98
CA VAL A 543 -19.79 -24.01 -16.17
C VAL A 543 -19.40 -25.25 -15.36
N LYS A 544 -20.36 -25.96 -14.77
CA LYS A 544 -20.11 -27.19 -14.01
C LYS A 544 -19.57 -28.31 -14.90
N ALA A 545 -20.12 -28.49 -16.09
CA ALA A 545 -19.66 -29.49 -17.04
C ALA A 545 -18.19 -29.24 -17.47
N ARG A 546 -17.82 -27.96 -17.66
CA ARG A 546 -16.41 -27.58 -17.89
C ARG A 546 -15.52 -27.86 -16.69
N PHE A 547 -16.00 -27.55 -15.48
CA PHE A 547 -15.28 -27.86 -14.25
C PHE A 547 -15.01 -29.37 -14.11
N GLU A 548 -16.03 -30.20 -14.31
CA GLU A 548 -15.91 -31.67 -14.27
C GLU A 548 -14.95 -32.20 -15.35
N SER A 549 -15.01 -31.64 -16.56
CA SER A 549 -14.08 -31.99 -17.65
C SER A 549 -12.64 -31.62 -17.31
N SER A 550 -12.42 -30.50 -16.62
CA SER A 550 -11.07 -30.07 -16.21
C SER A 550 -10.44 -30.99 -15.16
N GLN A 551 -11.24 -31.60 -14.29
CA GLN A 551 -10.76 -32.54 -13.27
C GLN A 551 -10.18 -33.82 -13.89
N GLN A 552 -10.67 -34.24 -15.06
CA GLN A 552 -10.19 -35.43 -15.77
C GLN A 552 -8.77 -35.26 -16.34
N THR A 553 -8.26 -34.03 -16.41
CA THR A 553 -6.95 -33.73 -17.02
C THR A 553 -5.75 -33.87 -16.07
N ASN A 554 -5.94 -34.35 -14.83
CA ASN A 554 -4.91 -34.49 -13.77
C ASN A 554 -4.13 -33.21 -13.42
N LYS A 555 -4.57 -32.02 -13.89
CA LYS A 555 -3.90 -30.74 -13.62
C LYS A 555 -4.23 -30.13 -12.26
N MET A 556 -5.20 -30.69 -11.52
CA MET A 556 -5.72 -30.12 -10.27
C MET A 556 -5.77 -31.19 -9.17
N THR A 557 -5.33 -30.85 -7.97
CA THR A 557 -5.40 -31.78 -6.83
C THR A 557 -6.84 -31.95 -6.34
N GLN A 558 -7.14 -33.07 -5.69
CA GLN A 558 -8.49 -33.31 -5.13
C GLN A 558 -8.90 -32.26 -4.09
N ILE A 559 -7.94 -31.67 -3.37
CA ILE A 559 -8.20 -30.62 -2.39
C ILE A 559 -8.63 -29.33 -3.10
N GLU A 560 -7.89 -28.93 -4.14
CA GLU A 560 -8.21 -27.75 -4.95
C GLU A 560 -9.58 -27.88 -5.62
N ALA A 561 -9.88 -29.07 -6.16
CA ALA A 561 -11.17 -29.36 -6.76
C ALA A 561 -12.33 -29.19 -5.75
N LYS A 562 -12.21 -29.76 -4.54
CA LYS A 562 -13.24 -29.60 -3.49
C LYS A 562 -13.43 -28.14 -3.08
N ILE A 563 -12.35 -27.36 -3.02
CA ILE A 563 -12.42 -25.94 -2.67
C ILE A 563 -13.14 -25.14 -3.77
N LEU A 564 -12.80 -25.39 -5.04
CA LEU A 564 -13.44 -24.71 -6.17
C LEU A 564 -14.90 -25.11 -6.33
N GLU A 565 -15.26 -26.36 -6.04
CA GLU A 565 -16.66 -26.82 -6.03
C GLU A 565 -17.49 -26.10 -4.96
N ARG A 566 -16.93 -25.90 -3.75
CA ARG A 566 -17.56 -25.08 -2.71
C ARG A 566 -17.75 -23.63 -3.15
N LEU A 567 -16.74 -23.04 -3.80
CA LEU A 567 -16.80 -21.67 -4.30
C LEU A 567 -17.84 -21.53 -5.43
N TYR A 568 -17.87 -22.47 -6.37
CA TYR A 568 -18.88 -22.56 -7.42
C TYR A 568 -20.30 -22.66 -6.83
N THR A 569 -20.49 -23.52 -5.82
CA THR A 569 -21.79 -23.66 -5.14
C THR A 569 -22.21 -22.36 -4.46
N LEU A 570 -21.26 -21.66 -3.83
CA LEU A 570 -21.51 -20.37 -3.21
C LEU A 570 -21.90 -19.29 -4.23
N ILE A 571 -21.25 -19.26 -5.40
CA ILE A 571 -21.63 -18.38 -6.52
C ILE A 571 -23.03 -18.72 -7.00
N GLY A 572 -23.35 -20.01 -7.16
CA GLY A 572 -24.68 -20.49 -7.53
C GLY A 572 -25.77 -20.05 -6.54
N ASN A 573 -25.52 -20.19 -5.24
CA ASN A 573 -26.46 -19.80 -4.18
C ASN A 573 -26.69 -18.29 -4.11
N ASN A 574 -25.72 -17.49 -4.56
CA ASN A 574 -25.84 -16.03 -4.58
C ASN A 574 -26.23 -15.47 -5.95
N SER A 575 -26.39 -16.33 -6.97
CA SER A 575 -26.73 -15.97 -8.35
C SER A 575 -28.04 -15.19 -8.51
N GLU A 576 -28.96 -15.35 -7.57
CA GLU A 576 -30.26 -14.66 -7.56
C GLU A 576 -30.19 -13.29 -6.87
N LYS A 577 -29.19 -13.06 -6.01
CA LYS A 577 -29.04 -11.80 -5.28
C LYS A 577 -28.46 -10.72 -6.18
N SER A 578 -29.00 -9.51 -6.07
CA SER A 578 -28.56 -8.33 -6.82
C SER A 578 -27.49 -7.49 -6.12
N ASP A 579 -27.25 -7.76 -4.84
CA ASP A 579 -26.33 -6.97 -4.03
C ASP A 579 -24.88 -7.44 -4.21
N TYR A 580 -24.06 -6.56 -4.74
CA TYR A 580 -22.65 -6.84 -4.98
C TYR A 580 -21.80 -6.79 -3.70
N ASP A 581 -22.19 -5.99 -2.71
CA ASP A 581 -21.46 -5.92 -1.44
C ASP A 581 -21.59 -7.23 -0.67
N PHE A 582 -22.77 -7.85 -0.72
CA PHE A 582 -22.98 -9.21 -0.22
C PHE A 582 -22.07 -10.23 -0.92
N TRP A 583 -21.91 -10.14 -2.25
CA TRP A 583 -21.01 -11.00 -3.01
C TRP A 583 -19.56 -10.80 -2.59
N LYS A 584 -19.11 -9.55 -2.46
CA LYS A 584 -17.75 -9.26 -2.00
C LYS A 584 -17.51 -9.81 -0.59
N GLN A 585 -18.40 -9.58 0.37
CA GLN A 585 -18.22 -10.11 1.73
C GLN A 585 -18.23 -11.65 1.78
N SER A 586 -19.10 -12.30 1.01
CA SER A 586 -19.29 -13.75 1.08
C SER A 586 -18.29 -14.54 0.25
N ILE A 587 -17.91 -14.02 -0.92
CA ILE A 587 -17.12 -14.75 -1.93
C ILE A 587 -15.67 -14.25 -1.96
N LEU A 588 -15.44 -12.93 -1.91
CA LEU A 588 -14.07 -12.37 -1.94
C LEU A 588 -13.27 -12.79 -0.70
N SER A 589 -13.94 -12.88 0.45
CA SER A 589 -13.32 -13.35 1.69
C SER A 589 -12.67 -14.72 1.50
N ILE A 590 -13.37 -15.67 0.86
CA ILE A 590 -12.83 -16.99 0.54
C ILE A 590 -11.76 -16.90 -0.55
N MET A 591 -12.04 -16.17 -1.64
CA MET A 591 -11.09 -16.01 -2.75
C MET A 591 -9.75 -15.43 -2.31
N SER A 592 -9.72 -14.55 -1.31
CA SER A 592 -8.48 -13.93 -0.80
C SER A 592 -7.49 -14.95 -0.20
N TYR A 593 -7.97 -16.12 0.24
CA TYR A 593 -7.12 -17.20 0.75
C TYR A 593 -6.65 -18.17 -0.34
N LEU A 594 -7.29 -18.16 -1.51
CA LEU A 594 -6.96 -19.04 -2.63
C LEU A 594 -5.80 -18.49 -3.46
N THR A 595 -5.07 -19.38 -4.13
CA THR A 595 -4.05 -18.95 -5.09
C THR A 595 -4.74 -18.25 -6.28
N THR A 596 -4.10 -17.23 -6.84
CA THR A 596 -4.63 -16.52 -8.01
C THR A 596 -4.88 -17.45 -9.19
N TYR A 597 -4.05 -18.50 -9.37
CA TYR A 597 -4.29 -19.51 -10.39
C TYR A 597 -5.63 -20.26 -10.23
N MET A 598 -5.98 -20.67 -9.00
CA MET A 598 -7.25 -21.35 -8.73
C MET A 598 -8.45 -20.44 -9.05
N VAL A 599 -8.37 -19.18 -8.61
CA VAL A 599 -9.44 -18.21 -8.85
C VAL A 599 -9.54 -17.88 -10.33
N ASN A 600 -8.41 -17.68 -11.03
CA ASN A 600 -8.38 -17.49 -12.48
C ASN A 600 -8.97 -18.69 -13.22
N THR A 601 -8.65 -19.92 -12.82
CA THR A 601 -9.21 -21.14 -13.44
C THR A 601 -10.74 -21.13 -13.39
N LEU A 602 -11.33 -20.73 -12.25
CA LEU A 602 -12.77 -20.56 -12.13
C LEU A 602 -13.27 -19.40 -13.00
N GLY A 603 -12.58 -18.27 -12.96
CA GLY A 603 -12.86 -17.11 -13.81
C GLY A 603 -12.91 -17.47 -15.29
N ASP A 604 -11.93 -18.23 -15.77
CA ASP A 604 -11.81 -18.68 -17.16
C ASP A 604 -12.98 -19.59 -17.54
N MET A 605 -13.42 -20.49 -16.67
CA MET A 605 -14.61 -21.31 -16.91
C MET A 605 -15.88 -20.46 -17.09
N PHE A 606 -16.10 -19.48 -16.21
CA PHE A 606 -17.22 -18.53 -16.34
C PHE A 606 -17.10 -17.70 -17.62
N SER A 607 -15.87 -17.35 -18.00
CA SER A 607 -15.57 -16.52 -19.15
C SER A 607 -15.82 -17.24 -20.45
N ASP A 608 -15.32 -18.47 -20.59
CA ASP A 608 -15.57 -19.32 -21.74
C ASP A 608 -17.07 -19.53 -21.96
N CYS A 609 -17.81 -19.82 -20.89
CA CYS A 609 -19.26 -20.04 -20.98
C CYS A 609 -20.02 -18.73 -21.29
N SER A 610 -19.43 -17.57 -20.97
CA SER A 610 -20.08 -16.27 -21.18
C SER A 610 -19.67 -15.55 -22.46
N ARG A 611 -18.54 -15.95 -23.05
CA ARG A 611 -17.91 -15.30 -24.20
C ARG A 611 -18.89 -15.13 -25.35
N ASP A 612 -19.62 -16.17 -25.72
CA ASP A 612 -20.49 -16.15 -26.90
C ASP A 612 -21.63 -15.15 -26.79
N PHE A 613 -22.21 -14.98 -25.60
CA PHE A 613 -23.31 -14.00 -25.42
C PHE A 613 -22.81 -12.61 -25.05
N LEU A 614 -21.67 -12.49 -24.35
CA LEU A 614 -21.05 -11.20 -24.06
C LEU A 614 -20.45 -10.55 -25.32
N SER A 615 -19.92 -11.35 -26.24
CA SER A 615 -19.39 -10.90 -27.53
C SER A 615 -20.47 -10.63 -28.58
N ALA A 616 -21.65 -11.24 -28.47
CA ALA A 616 -22.73 -11.10 -29.44
C ALA A 616 -23.54 -9.79 -29.35
N GLY A 617 -23.27 -8.93 -28.36
CA GLY A 617 -23.75 -7.54 -28.33
C GLY A 617 -25.25 -7.33 -28.58
N LYS A 618 -26.13 -8.32 -28.34
CA LYS A 618 -27.56 -8.15 -28.64
C LYS A 618 -28.27 -7.41 -27.50
N LYS A 619 -28.55 -6.13 -27.76
CA LYS A 619 -29.72 -5.36 -27.30
C LYS A 619 -30.06 -5.47 -25.81
N TYR A 620 -29.18 -5.01 -24.92
CA TYR A 620 -29.60 -4.85 -23.52
C TYR A 620 -29.36 -3.50 -22.87
N ASP A 621 -28.88 -2.47 -23.60
CA ASP A 621 -29.07 -1.07 -23.18
C ASP A 621 -28.84 -0.13 -24.38
N GLU A 622 -29.91 0.23 -25.10
CA GLU A 622 -29.88 1.33 -26.10
C GLU A 622 -29.77 2.72 -25.44
N GLU A 623 -29.85 2.82 -24.11
CA GLU A 623 -29.77 4.11 -23.39
C GLU A 623 -28.36 4.46 -22.87
N LEU A 624 -27.34 3.61 -23.04
CA LEU A 624 -26.07 3.75 -22.31
C LEU A 624 -24.77 3.85 -23.10
N LEU A 625 -24.83 3.69 -24.41
CA LEU A 625 -23.62 3.66 -25.23
C LEU A 625 -23.77 4.68 -26.35
N GLN A 626 -23.39 5.92 -26.06
CA GLN A 626 -22.92 6.81 -27.12
C GLN A 626 -21.63 6.22 -27.70
N GLU A 627 -21.69 6.02 -29.00
CA GLU A 627 -20.67 5.69 -29.98
C GLU A 627 -19.21 5.74 -29.46
N GLY A 628 -18.61 4.55 -29.37
CA GLY A 628 -17.17 4.36 -29.33
C GLY A 628 -16.87 3.10 -30.13
N SER A 629 -16.03 3.23 -31.16
CA SER A 629 -15.76 2.25 -32.21
C SER A 629 -15.54 0.82 -31.71
N LEU A 630 -16.52 -0.04 -32.02
CA LEU A 630 -16.43 -1.49 -31.84
C LEU A 630 -15.31 -2.07 -32.71
N ILE A 631 -14.51 -2.96 -32.13
CA ILE A 631 -13.71 -3.93 -32.90
C ILE A 631 -14.42 -5.26 -32.79
N GLU A 632 -15.31 -5.56 -33.74
CA GLU A 632 -15.77 -6.93 -33.88
C GLU A 632 -14.59 -7.74 -34.44
N SER A 633 -14.13 -8.75 -33.70
CA SER A 633 -13.11 -9.69 -34.20
C SER A 633 -13.47 -10.23 -35.60
N LYS A 634 -14.78 -10.40 -35.87
CA LYS A 634 -15.34 -10.74 -37.18
C LYS A 634 -15.06 -9.72 -38.29
N LEU A 635 -15.05 -8.43 -38.00
CA LEU A 635 -14.72 -7.37 -38.96
C LEU A 635 -13.21 -7.37 -39.29
N VAL A 636 -12.36 -7.59 -38.28
CA VAL A 636 -10.91 -7.74 -38.49
C VAL A 636 -10.61 -9.03 -39.26
N PHE A 637 -11.30 -10.14 -38.96
CA PHE A 637 -11.21 -11.40 -39.72
C PHE A 637 -11.57 -11.23 -41.20
N LYS A 638 -12.55 -10.36 -41.54
CA LYS A 638 -12.92 -10.09 -42.94
C LYS A 638 -11.80 -9.41 -43.73
N GLU A 639 -10.95 -8.62 -43.08
CA GLU A 639 -9.85 -7.94 -43.76
C GLU A 639 -8.58 -8.81 -43.88
N ILE A 640 -8.55 -9.99 -43.24
CA ILE A 640 -7.43 -10.93 -43.29
C ILE A 640 -7.80 -12.13 -44.15
N ARG A 641 -7.04 -12.38 -45.23
CA ARG A 641 -7.20 -13.57 -46.09
C ARG A 641 -6.59 -14.78 -45.39
N GLN A 642 -7.46 -15.65 -44.85
CA GLN A 642 -7.05 -16.83 -44.08
C GLN A 642 -6.27 -17.84 -44.93
N ASP A 643 -6.61 -17.95 -46.21
CA ASP A 643 -5.94 -18.79 -47.19
C ASP A 643 -4.50 -18.36 -47.51
N TRP A 644 -4.12 -17.12 -47.17
CA TRP A 644 -2.75 -16.60 -47.31
C TRP A 644 -1.95 -16.61 -46.02
N LEU A 645 -2.46 -17.26 -44.98
CA LEU A 645 -1.75 -17.46 -43.72
C LEU A 645 -1.18 -18.86 -43.62
N SER A 646 0.05 -18.97 -43.11
CA SER A 646 0.57 -20.25 -42.63
C SER A 646 -0.29 -20.80 -41.49
N GLU A 647 -0.38 -22.12 -41.33
CA GLU A 647 -1.19 -22.75 -40.26
C GLU A 647 -0.81 -22.23 -38.87
N ARG A 648 0.50 -22.12 -38.58
CA ARG A 648 0.99 -21.51 -37.34
C ARG A 648 0.55 -20.05 -37.18
N ALA A 649 0.48 -19.29 -38.27
CA ALA A 649 -0.01 -17.91 -38.21
C ALA A 649 -1.51 -17.84 -37.95
N LYS A 650 -2.31 -18.75 -38.49
CA LYS A 650 -3.75 -18.83 -38.20
C LYS A 650 -4.00 -19.04 -36.71
N GLU A 651 -3.29 -19.97 -36.08
CA GLU A 651 -3.39 -20.22 -34.63
C GLU A 651 -3.01 -18.99 -33.81
N GLU A 652 -1.85 -18.39 -34.10
CA GLU A 652 -1.36 -17.21 -33.37
C GLU A 652 -2.27 -15.98 -33.56
N ILE A 653 -2.79 -15.75 -34.77
CA ILE A 653 -3.73 -14.66 -35.07
C ILE A 653 -5.07 -14.90 -34.38
N THR A 654 -5.56 -16.13 -34.35
CA THR A 654 -6.77 -16.48 -33.61
C THR A 654 -6.61 -16.15 -32.14
N TRP A 655 -5.48 -16.50 -31.52
CA TRP A 655 -5.19 -16.15 -30.13
C TRP A 655 -5.12 -14.64 -29.89
N ILE A 656 -4.52 -13.88 -30.81
CA ILE A 656 -4.48 -12.41 -30.72
C ILE A 656 -5.90 -11.82 -30.82
N LEU A 657 -6.73 -12.31 -31.73
CA LEU A 657 -8.12 -11.85 -31.92
C LEU A 657 -9.03 -12.22 -30.75
N GLU A 658 -8.80 -13.39 -30.17
CA GLU A 658 -9.42 -13.80 -28.92
C GLU A 658 -9.09 -12.84 -27.78
N SER A 659 -7.82 -12.43 -27.65
CA SER A 659 -7.41 -11.48 -26.61
C SER A 659 -8.09 -10.10 -26.73
N TYR A 660 -8.36 -9.62 -27.96
CA TYR A 660 -9.14 -8.39 -28.17
C TYR A 660 -10.58 -8.53 -27.69
N THR A 661 -11.19 -9.71 -27.86
CA THR A 661 -12.55 -9.96 -27.39
C THR A 661 -12.59 -9.93 -25.85
N ASP A 662 -11.56 -10.45 -25.19
CA ASP A 662 -11.45 -10.40 -23.73
C ASP A 662 -11.21 -8.97 -23.22
N GLU A 663 -10.34 -8.20 -23.87
CA GLU A 663 -10.13 -6.77 -23.56
C GLU A 663 -11.42 -5.95 -23.73
N HIS A 664 -12.21 -6.25 -24.77
CA HIS A 664 -13.52 -5.63 -24.97
C HIS A 664 -14.51 -5.97 -23.85
N ILE A 665 -14.63 -7.25 -23.48
CA ILE A 665 -15.48 -7.69 -22.36
C ILE A 665 -15.03 -7.00 -21.06
N GLN A 666 -13.72 -6.90 -20.81
CA GLN A 666 -13.18 -6.19 -19.65
C GLN A 666 -13.53 -4.70 -19.67
N SER A 667 -13.51 -4.04 -20.84
CA SER A 667 -13.92 -2.65 -20.99
C SER A 667 -15.41 -2.45 -20.70
N LEU A 668 -16.28 -3.35 -21.17
CA LEU A 668 -17.71 -3.32 -20.85
C LEU A 668 -17.99 -3.60 -19.37
N GLN A 669 -17.28 -4.57 -18.79
CA GLN A 669 -17.30 -4.84 -17.35
C GLN A 669 -16.90 -3.58 -16.57
N HIS A 670 -15.81 -2.92 -16.95
CA HIS A 670 -15.34 -1.69 -16.32
C HIS A 670 -16.43 -0.61 -16.35
N LYS A 671 -17.04 -0.35 -17.52
CA LYS A 671 -18.15 0.61 -17.65
C LYS A 671 -19.34 0.25 -16.77
N PHE A 672 -19.71 -1.02 -16.71
CA PHE A 672 -20.81 -1.51 -15.87
C PHE A 672 -20.55 -1.28 -14.39
N MET A 673 -19.36 -1.64 -13.91
CA MET A 673 -18.97 -1.51 -12.51
C MET A 673 -18.86 -0.04 -12.08
N THR A 674 -18.29 0.82 -12.94
CA THR A 674 -18.20 2.27 -12.68
C THR A 674 -19.57 2.92 -12.63
N LYS A 675 -20.47 2.63 -13.58
CA LYS A 675 -21.82 3.23 -13.62
C LYS A 675 -22.63 2.88 -12.38
N LYS A 676 -22.49 1.66 -11.86
CA LYS A 676 -23.23 1.21 -10.68
C LYS A 676 -22.58 1.59 -9.35
N GLU A 677 -21.47 2.33 -9.36
CA GLU A 677 -20.68 2.64 -8.17
C GLU A 677 -20.22 1.40 -7.37
N LEU A 678 -20.09 0.25 -8.04
CA LEU A 678 -19.83 -1.05 -7.41
C LEU A 678 -18.33 -1.37 -7.23
N TYR A 679 -17.46 -0.37 -7.26
CA TYR A 679 -16.01 -0.54 -7.21
C TYR A 679 -15.46 -0.61 -5.77
N GLY A 680 -14.23 -1.12 -5.63
CA GLY A 680 -13.46 -1.10 -4.39
C GLY A 680 -13.33 -2.42 -3.64
N ILE A 681 -12.26 -2.55 -2.84
CA ILE A 681 -11.99 -3.73 -2.01
C ILE A 681 -12.62 -3.50 -0.63
N PRO A 682 -13.62 -4.30 -0.20
CA PRO A 682 -14.10 -4.18 1.16
C PRO A 682 -13.01 -4.61 2.14
N LEU A 683 -12.91 -3.93 3.28
CA LEU A 683 -12.09 -4.38 4.40
C LEU A 683 -12.61 -5.76 4.85
N ILE A 684 -11.91 -6.82 4.43
CA ILE A 684 -12.30 -8.21 4.66
C ILE A 684 -12.15 -8.54 6.15
N THR A 685 -13.16 -8.22 6.95
CA THR A 685 -13.20 -8.67 8.34
C THR A 685 -13.45 -10.19 8.35
N PRO A 686 -12.54 -11.00 8.92
CA PRO A 686 -12.86 -12.40 9.14
C PRO A 686 -14.06 -12.47 10.10
N LYS A 687 -15.02 -13.34 9.78
CA LYS A 687 -16.03 -13.79 10.74
C LYS A 687 -15.42 -14.77 11.72
#